data_AF-A0A7Z9M5D9-F1
#
_entry.id   AF-A0A7Z9M5D9-F1
#
_cell.length_a   1.000
_cell.length_b   1.000
_cell.length_c   1.000
_cell.angle_alpha   90.00
_cell.angle_beta   90.00
_cell.angle_gamma   90.00
#
_symmetry.space_group_name_H-M   'P 1'
#
loop_
_entity.id
_entity.type
_entity.pdbx_description
1 polymer ?
#
loop_
_entity_poly.entity_id
_entity_poly.type
_entity_poly.pdbx_seq_one_letter_code
_entity_poly.pdbx_strand_id
1 'polypeptide(L)'
;MLSSFILFQLASAIFLRFFTPAGPVYYFIILLHITSGVGIIFILLVYGGSKSTQLNGLSHTVRRMLVATLSFGLLIAVNGRSGTLGELIFTAHVLSAIGFLISFFILEKIKTIILLKYGAGVIGIFFLLVSANALAGYIEKNNVASEKTDFFPSPAQTVSQTYLDHAAINQSFRCGTSGCHPDIYSQWQQSAHRFSSFNNPFYTGSVDYLLASSDSTAVRWCAGCHDPVMLHTGLLKGKPDKNSPEAHAGITCEVCHNIVVKPDITGNGKYIIGEPDDYPFSRSTGLLSKVNNMLIRVDPRAHKKNMLKPFHSKSEYCLTCHKVSLDTPINHYRWLRGQDEYDAWQHSGVSGNAVASFYAPPAPLKCQDCHMAYEKSRDKGHDGGQVRGHFFNAVNTALPALPKSRNQNWLERTTAFMQDDKISVDLFGIVDNNGLNAPLGDCYTYVPGQELQFEVVVRTRDIGHEFPGGTIDSNEPWLQVEGRDQSGHLVFSSGHLEPDQSVDARAHFFRGLLLDKNGEFILKRNPHEWVTTLYKNTIPPGSAEVIHYRWSIPQDFDQSVKIVVHLYYRKFNRSITETFLENPIDLPIITMATDTLRLLPGTPDCDQDTKAFLRINDYGIGMLRQNNLEAARRAFEQVVDINPEYADGFVNLARILIKEGKFAAAEGALDKAIQIKNGLPKAYYFRSLIRKKQGNYKEAVKLFETVRLKFPNDRILLKELGQTYYFLEQFDLALTMFHNALLIDPEDTQAHYNLMLIHKKIGNQDKARDHQNYYLKYKPDEAARAVSQSARLRFPNANNEAQLVHHHEL
;
A
#
# COMPACT_ATOMS: atom_id res chain seq x y z
N MET A 1 11.80 57.63 -11.70
CA MET A 1 11.52 56.29 -12.26
C MET A 1 12.27 55.21 -11.49
N LEU A 2 13.60 55.21 -11.43
CA LEU A 2 14.40 54.19 -10.73
C LEU A 2 14.03 53.98 -9.25
N SER A 3 13.82 55.06 -8.48
CA SER A 3 13.40 54.98 -7.07
C SER A 3 12.07 54.22 -6.89
N SER A 4 11.13 54.40 -7.83
CA SER A 4 9.84 53.68 -7.82
C SER A 4 10.02 52.18 -8.09
N PHE A 5 10.95 51.80 -8.99
CA PHE A 5 11.31 50.40 -9.24
C PHE A 5 11.95 49.74 -8.01
N ILE A 6 12.87 50.43 -7.33
CA ILE A 6 13.50 49.92 -6.10
C ILE A 6 12.46 49.74 -4.98
N LEU A 7 11.54 50.69 -4.81
CA LEU A 7 10.47 50.57 -3.82
C LEU A 7 9.51 49.42 -4.12
N PHE A 8 9.16 49.23 -5.38
CA PHE A 8 8.35 48.09 -5.81
C PHE A 8 9.07 46.75 -5.54
N GLN A 9 10.38 46.67 -5.82
CA GLN A 9 11.20 45.50 -5.51
C GLN A 9 11.21 45.16 -4.02
N LEU A 10 11.33 46.17 -3.16
CA LEU A 10 11.29 45.98 -1.70
C LEU A 10 9.91 45.55 -1.21
N ALA A 11 8.85 46.21 -1.69
CA ALA A 11 7.47 45.87 -1.33
C ALA A 11 7.10 44.43 -1.75
N SER A 12 7.42 44.06 -2.99
CA SER A 12 7.18 42.72 -3.52
C SER A 12 8.03 41.67 -2.82
N ALA A 13 9.31 41.94 -2.51
CA ALA A 13 10.15 41.01 -1.76
C ALA A 13 9.61 40.73 -0.35
N ILE A 14 9.16 41.77 0.37
CA ILE A 14 8.53 41.62 1.70
C ILE A 14 7.25 40.79 1.58
N PHE A 15 6.39 41.10 0.60
CA PHE A 15 5.18 40.32 0.35
C PHE A 15 5.50 38.84 0.10
N LEU A 16 6.40 38.52 -0.84
CA LEU A 16 6.76 37.14 -1.19
C LEU A 16 7.42 36.38 -0.03
N ARG A 17 8.09 37.08 0.90
CA ARG A 17 8.74 36.49 2.07
C ARG A 17 7.74 36.11 3.17
N PHE A 18 6.80 37.00 3.49
CA PHE A 18 5.94 36.84 4.67
C PHE A 18 4.55 36.28 4.36
N PHE A 19 4.10 36.35 3.10
CA PHE A 19 2.80 35.80 2.71
C PHE A 19 2.92 34.37 2.22
N THR A 20 1.87 33.60 2.51
CA THR A 20 1.72 32.24 2.02
C THR A 20 1.50 32.26 0.51
N PRO A 21 2.13 31.36 -0.26
CA PRO A 21 1.79 31.18 -1.66
C PRO A 21 0.31 30.83 -1.78
N ALA A 22 -0.46 31.72 -2.37
CA ALA A 22 -1.91 31.55 -2.52
C ALA A 22 -2.40 32.27 -3.79
N GLY A 23 -2.88 31.47 -4.75
CA GLY A 23 -3.62 31.94 -5.91
C GLY A 23 -2.82 32.68 -7.00
N PRO A 24 -3.49 33.04 -8.10
CA PRO A 24 -2.87 33.64 -9.29
C PRO A 24 -2.09 34.94 -9.02
N VAL A 25 -2.54 35.77 -8.07
CA VAL A 25 -1.90 37.07 -7.78
C VAL A 25 -0.53 36.89 -7.15
N TYR A 26 -0.34 35.88 -6.30
CA TYR A 26 0.98 35.59 -5.73
C TYR A 26 2.02 35.33 -6.84
N TYR A 27 1.65 34.51 -7.82
CA TYR A 27 2.53 34.19 -8.96
C TYR A 27 2.73 35.39 -9.89
N PHE A 28 1.72 36.23 -10.07
CA PHE A 28 1.85 37.47 -10.83
C PHE A 28 2.83 38.44 -10.16
N ILE A 29 2.81 38.53 -8.83
CA ILE A 29 3.78 39.34 -8.07
C ILE A 29 5.20 38.79 -8.24
N ILE A 30 5.40 37.47 -8.30
CA ILE A 30 6.71 36.88 -8.64
C ILE A 30 7.15 37.34 -10.04
N LEU A 31 6.27 37.26 -11.05
CA LEU A 31 6.59 37.72 -12.40
C LEU A 31 6.94 39.21 -12.43
N LEU A 32 6.16 40.05 -11.76
CA LEU A 32 6.43 41.48 -11.68
C LEU A 32 7.75 41.77 -10.97
N HIS A 33 8.06 41.04 -9.89
CA HIS A 33 9.33 41.17 -9.16
C HIS A 33 10.50 40.82 -10.09
N ILE A 34 10.42 39.73 -10.84
CA ILE A 34 11.53 39.31 -11.70
C ILE A 34 11.67 40.26 -12.90
N THR A 35 10.58 40.59 -13.59
CA THR A 35 10.60 41.48 -14.76
C THR A 35 11.08 42.89 -14.41
N SER A 36 10.64 43.46 -13.29
CA SER A 36 11.11 44.77 -12.86
C SER A 36 12.58 44.74 -12.41
N GLY A 37 13.06 43.62 -11.85
CA GLY A 37 14.49 43.42 -11.54
C GLY A 37 15.36 43.38 -12.80
N VAL A 38 14.93 42.63 -13.81
CA VAL A 38 15.58 42.58 -15.14
C VAL A 38 15.57 43.96 -15.80
N GLY A 39 14.47 44.71 -15.67
CA GLY A 39 14.39 46.09 -16.12
C GLY A 39 15.44 47.01 -15.48
N ILE A 40 15.69 46.86 -14.16
CA ILE A 40 16.75 47.60 -13.48
C ILE A 40 18.13 47.22 -14.03
N ILE A 41 18.40 45.92 -14.27
CA ILE A 41 19.65 45.45 -14.88
C ILE A 41 19.85 46.09 -16.26
N PHE A 42 18.81 46.09 -17.10
CA PHE A 42 18.88 46.70 -18.44
C PHE A 42 19.17 48.21 -18.37
N ILE A 43 18.50 48.94 -17.46
CA ILE A 43 18.77 50.36 -17.25
C ILE A 43 20.23 50.58 -16.80
N LEU A 44 20.74 49.73 -15.90
CA LEU A 44 22.14 49.79 -15.45
C LEU A 44 23.14 49.54 -16.59
N LEU A 45 22.87 48.59 -17.47
CA LEU A 45 23.75 48.24 -18.57
C LEU A 45 23.73 49.27 -19.71
N VAL A 46 22.55 49.78 -20.07
CA VAL A 46 22.37 50.71 -21.19
C VAL A 46 22.74 52.15 -20.81
N TYR A 47 22.38 52.58 -19.60
CA TYR A 47 22.58 53.98 -19.18
C TYR A 47 23.74 54.17 -18.18
N GLY A 48 24.28 53.10 -17.58
CA GLY A 48 25.37 53.20 -16.60
C GLY A 48 26.71 53.72 -17.17
N GLY A 49 26.90 53.71 -18.49
CA GLY A 49 28.05 54.32 -19.18
C GLY A 49 27.90 55.81 -19.48
N SER A 50 26.71 56.39 -19.32
CA SER A 50 26.45 57.82 -19.50
C SER A 50 26.76 58.56 -18.19
N LYS A 51 27.55 59.66 -18.27
CA LYS A 51 27.85 60.56 -17.13
C LYS A 51 26.59 61.17 -16.48
N SER A 52 25.41 61.01 -17.06
CA SER A 52 24.13 61.60 -16.64
C SER A 52 23.13 60.55 -16.14
N THR A 53 23.51 59.70 -15.17
CA THR A 53 22.54 58.83 -14.48
C THR A 53 22.56 59.07 -12.97
N GLN A 54 21.36 59.11 -12.35
CA GLN A 54 21.17 59.21 -10.89
C GLN A 54 21.93 58.12 -10.10
N LEU A 55 22.33 57.03 -10.75
CA LEU A 55 23.09 55.91 -10.17
C LEU A 55 24.57 56.22 -9.92
N ASN A 56 25.18 57.13 -10.68
CA ASN A 56 26.56 57.56 -10.46
C ASN A 56 26.72 58.47 -9.23
N GLY A 57 25.61 58.91 -8.63
CA GLY A 57 25.59 59.63 -7.36
C GLY A 57 25.57 58.74 -6.12
N LEU A 58 25.39 57.41 -6.27
CA LEU A 58 25.43 56.46 -5.16
C LEU A 58 26.88 56.05 -4.85
N SER A 59 27.16 55.78 -3.58
CA SER A 59 28.44 55.25 -3.14
C SER A 59 28.78 53.92 -3.84
N HIS A 60 30.07 53.69 -4.08
CA HIS A 60 30.55 52.46 -4.73
C HIS A 60 30.07 51.19 -4.04
N THR A 61 29.95 51.21 -2.70
CA THR A 61 29.44 50.10 -1.88
C THR A 61 27.97 49.79 -2.19
N VAL A 62 27.10 50.81 -2.23
CA VAL A 62 25.68 50.65 -2.56
C VAL A 62 25.50 50.07 -3.96
N ARG A 63 26.26 50.58 -4.94
CA ARG A 63 26.21 50.09 -6.31
C ARG A 63 26.64 48.62 -6.42
N ARG A 64 27.71 48.22 -5.72
CA ARG A 64 28.18 46.82 -5.71
C ARG A 64 27.13 45.88 -5.10
N MET A 65 26.50 46.28 -4.00
CA MET A 65 25.46 45.47 -3.34
C MET A 65 24.20 45.36 -4.21
N LEU A 66 23.81 46.43 -4.90
CA LEU A 66 22.71 46.39 -5.86
C LEU A 66 22.98 45.42 -7.01
N VAL A 67 24.17 45.49 -7.61
CA VAL A 67 24.57 44.58 -8.70
C VAL A 67 24.62 43.12 -8.21
N ALA A 68 25.17 42.87 -7.02
CA ALA A 68 25.19 41.53 -6.43
C ALA A 68 23.77 41.00 -6.22
N THR A 69 22.87 41.81 -5.64
CA THR A 69 21.45 41.44 -5.42
C THR A 69 20.76 41.07 -6.72
N LEU A 70 20.90 41.91 -7.75
CA LEU A 70 20.29 41.68 -9.07
C LEU A 70 20.90 40.45 -9.77
N SER A 71 22.21 40.23 -9.63
CA SER A 71 22.90 39.08 -10.22
C SER A 71 22.44 37.77 -9.59
N PHE A 72 22.35 37.70 -8.25
CA PHE A 72 21.80 36.53 -7.57
C PHE A 72 20.30 36.34 -7.88
N GLY A 73 19.53 37.43 -8.04
CA GLY A 73 18.13 37.36 -8.46
C GLY A 73 17.96 36.74 -9.86
N LEU A 74 18.82 37.14 -10.81
CA LEU A 74 18.86 36.54 -12.15
C LEU A 74 19.28 35.07 -12.10
N LEU A 75 20.27 34.72 -11.27
CA LEU A 75 20.69 33.34 -11.08
C LEU A 75 19.56 32.47 -10.52
N ILE A 76 18.72 32.98 -9.62
CA ILE A 76 17.52 32.28 -9.11
C ILE A 76 16.48 32.14 -10.22
N ALA A 77 16.24 33.19 -11.03
CA ALA A 77 15.29 33.12 -12.13
C ALA A 77 15.67 32.04 -13.16
N VAL A 78 16.97 31.84 -13.41
CA VAL A 78 17.46 30.83 -14.37
C VAL A 78 17.52 29.43 -13.77
N ASN A 79 18.12 29.29 -12.58
CA ASN A 79 18.41 27.98 -11.98
C ASN A 79 17.27 27.45 -11.11
N GLY A 80 16.43 28.35 -10.58
CA GLY A 80 15.47 28.05 -9.54
C GLY A 80 16.08 28.03 -8.14
N ARG A 81 15.22 27.77 -7.16
CA ARG A 81 15.55 27.64 -5.74
C ARG A 81 15.71 26.18 -5.29
N SER A 82 15.37 25.20 -6.14
CA SER A 82 15.44 23.77 -5.81
C SER A 82 16.86 23.29 -5.51
N GLY A 83 17.02 22.45 -4.48
CA GLY A 83 18.28 21.83 -4.09
C GLY A 83 19.24 22.77 -3.34
N THR A 84 20.36 22.21 -2.86
CA THR A 84 21.34 22.94 -2.02
C THR A 84 21.90 24.18 -2.71
N LEU A 85 22.27 24.08 -3.98
CA LEU A 85 22.79 25.21 -4.75
C LEU A 85 21.73 26.32 -4.90
N GLY A 86 20.47 25.96 -5.19
CA GLY A 86 19.38 26.92 -5.31
C GLY A 86 19.11 27.68 -4.01
N GLU A 87 19.12 26.98 -2.87
CA GLU A 87 18.98 27.61 -1.54
C GLU A 87 20.18 28.51 -1.19
N LEU A 88 21.41 28.14 -1.58
CA LEU A 88 22.58 28.99 -1.40
C LEU A 88 22.48 30.29 -2.21
N ILE A 89 22.09 30.20 -3.49
CA ILE A 89 21.90 31.38 -4.35
C ILE A 89 20.77 32.25 -3.78
N PHE A 90 19.66 31.66 -3.34
CA PHE A 90 18.57 32.37 -2.67
C PHE A 90 19.03 33.08 -1.40
N THR A 91 19.80 32.41 -0.56
CA THR A 91 20.36 32.99 0.66
C THR A 91 21.29 34.16 0.34
N ALA A 92 22.15 34.01 -0.67
CA ALA A 92 23.03 35.08 -1.13
C ALA A 92 22.23 36.28 -1.68
N HIS A 93 21.12 36.04 -2.40
CA HIS A 93 20.23 37.11 -2.85
C HIS A 93 19.60 37.86 -1.68
N VAL A 94 19.10 37.16 -0.66
CA VAL A 94 18.51 37.79 0.53
C VAL A 94 19.56 38.58 1.32
N LEU A 95 20.75 38.00 1.55
CA LEU A 95 21.83 38.68 2.29
C LEU A 95 22.33 39.91 1.54
N SER A 96 22.52 39.83 0.23
CA SER A 96 22.90 40.99 -0.58
C SER A 96 21.81 42.06 -0.62
N ALA A 97 20.53 41.69 -0.64
CA ALA A 97 19.41 42.64 -0.55
C ALA A 97 19.39 43.37 0.80
N ILE A 98 19.61 42.66 1.91
CA ILE A 98 19.73 43.26 3.25
C ILE A 98 20.95 44.18 3.31
N GLY A 99 22.09 43.73 2.79
CA GLY A 99 23.31 44.53 2.71
C GLY A 99 23.16 45.80 1.87
N PHE A 100 22.43 45.71 0.75
CA PHE A 100 22.04 46.85 -0.07
C PHE A 100 21.20 47.85 0.72
N LEU A 101 20.15 47.39 1.41
CA LEU A 101 19.29 48.25 2.23
C LEU A 101 20.07 48.98 3.32
N ILE A 102 20.87 48.25 4.10
CA ILE A 102 21.68 48.83 5.19
C ILE A 102 22.66 49.86 4.63
N SER A 103 23.41 49.50 3.58
CA SER A 103 24.39 50.40 2.96
C SER A 103 23.73 51.65 2.40
N PHE A 104 22.56 51.50 1.77
CA PHE A 104 21.79 52.60 1.20
C PHE A 104 21.33 53.58 2.31
N PHE A 105 20.79 53.07 3.43
CA PHE A 105 20.33 53.94 4.52
C PHE A 105 21.47 54.62 5.29
N ILE A 106 22.60 53.95 5.48
CA ILE A 106 23.75 54.51 6.20
C ILE A 106 24.50 55.54 5.35
N LEU A 107 24.78 55.23 4.09
CA LEU A 107 25.72 55.99 3.26
C LEU A 107 25.05 57.14 2.49
N GLU A 108 23.76 57.02 2.14
CA GLU A 108 23.08 58.01 1.28
C GLU A 108 22.25 59.06 2.08
N LYS A 109 22.32 59.04 3.43
CA LYS A 109 21.75 60.04 4.36
C LYS A 109 20.39 60.62 3.94
N ILE A 110 19.38 59.78 3.71
CA ILE A 110 18.04 60.22 3.31
C ILE A 110 17.29 60.84 4.50
N LYS A 111 16.73 62.04 4.32
CA LYS A 111 15.83 62.69 5.30
C LYS A 111 14.58 61.83 5.55
N THR A 112 14.27 61.54 6.81
CA THR A 112 13.19 60.67 7.30
C THR A 112 11.79 60.97 6.72
N ILE A 113 11.54 62.19 6.24
CA ILE A 113 10.28 62.62 5.59
C ILE A 113 10.08 61.95 4.22
N ILE A 114 11.17 61.66 3.49
CA ILE A 114 11.13 60.96 2.20
C ILE A 114 10.82 59.46 2.44
N LEU A 115 11.28 58.89 3.56
CA LEU A 115 10.97 57.54 4.02
C LEU A 115 9.46 57.35 4.27
N LEU A 116 8.80 58.31 4.92
CA LEU A 116 7.36 58.29 5.16
C LEU A 116 6.54 58.39 3.87
N LYS A 117 6.98 59.23 2.92
CA LYS A 117 6.32 59.41 1.62
C LYS A 117 6.41 58.15 0.75
N TYR A 118 7.54 57.47 0.76
CA TYR A 118 7.73 56.22 0.03
C TYR A 118 7.21 54.99 0.77
N GLY A 119 7.24 54.96 2.11
CA GLY A 119 6.62 53.94 2.94
C GLY A 119 5.10 53.92 2.82
N ALA A 120 4.44 55.08 2.77
CA ALA A 120 3.01 55.18 2.48
C ALA A 120 2.65 54.67 1.07
N GLY A 121 3.52 54.91 0.08
CA GLY A 121 3.37 54.35 -1.27
C GLY A 121 3.53 52.82 -1.31
N VAL A 122 4.49 52.27 -0.56
CA VAL A 122 4.68 50.82 -0.41
C VAL A 122 3.48 50.18 0.29
N ILE A 123 2.98 50.77 1.37
CA ILE A 123 1.78 50.32 2.09
C ILE A 123 0.53 50.42 1.19
N GLY A 124 0.39 51.49 0.41
CA GLY A 124 -0.71 51.68 -0.53
C GLY A 124 -0.72 50.63 -1.66
N ILE A 125 0.43 50.41 -2.31
CA ILE A 125 0.58 49.35 -3.33
C ILE A 125 0.33 47.97 -2.71
N PHE A 126 0.84 47.73 -1.50
CA PHE A 126 0.62 46.49 -0.76
C PHE A 126 -0.87 46.24 -0.47
N PHE A 127 -1.62 47.25 -0.04
CA PHE A 127 -3.07 47.13 0.20
C PHE A 127 -3.85 46.90 -1.11
N LEU A 128 -3.42 47.53 -2.20
CA LEU A 128 -4.02 47.38 -3.54
C LEU A 128 -3.81 45.97 -4.10
N LEU A 129 -2.61 45.40 -3.91
CA LEU A 129 -2.29 44.02 -4.28
C LEU A 129 -3.09 42.99 -3.48
N VAL A 130 -3.24 43.21 -2.16
CA VAL A 130 -4.08 42.35 -1.30
C VAL A 130 -5.55 42.40 -1.74
N SER A 131 -6.06 43.60 -2.04
CA SER A 131 -7.44 43.81 -2.49
C SER A 131 -7.72 43.19 -3.86
N ALA A 132 -6.76 43.28 -4.80
CA ALA A 132 -6.84 42.65 -6.10
C ALA A 132 -6.85 41.11 -6.00
N ASN A 133 -6.07 40.53 -5.07
CA ASN A 133 -6.10 39.09 -4.80
C ASN A 133 -7.44 38.62 -4.24
N ALA A 134 -8.01 39.38 -3.30
CA ALA A 134 -9.34 39.07 -2.76
C ALA A 134 -10.43 39.14 -3.85
N LEU A 135 -10.34 40.11 -4.76
CA LEU A 135 -11.31 40.27 -5.85
C LEU A 135 -11.16 39.20 -6.95
N ALA A 136 -9.92 38.85 -7.33
CA ALA A 136 -9.68 37.79 -8.33
C ALA A 136 -10.21 36.43 -7.85
N GLY A 137 -9.94 36.08 -6.58
CA GLY A 137 -10.47 34.86 -5.97
C GLY A 137 -12.00 34.86 -5.81
N TYR A 138 -12.64 36.04 -5.78
CA TYR A 138 -14.11 36.17 -5.77
C TYR A 138 -14.72 35.98 -7.17
N ILE A 139 -14.08 36.49 -8.22
CA ILE A 139 -14.58 36.40 -9.60
C ILE A 139 -14.45 34.96 -10.16
N GLU A 140 -13.34 34.29 -9.86
CA GLU A 140 -13.08 32.91 -10.32
C GLU A 140 -14.07 31.90 -9.70
N LYS A 141 -14.58 32.19 -8.50
CA LYS A 141 -15.53 31.32 -7.77
C LYS A 141 -16.97 31.39 -8.30
N ASN A 142 -17.31 32.37 -9.14
CA ASN A 142 -18.68 32.66 -9.56
C ASN A 142 -18.99 32.34 -11.03
N ASN A 143 -18.06 31.75 -11.79
CA ASN A 143 -18.17 31.61 -13.25
C ASN A 143 -18.00 30.17 -13.76
N VAL A 144 -18.72 29.18 -13.23
CA VAL A 144 -19.04 27.96 -14.01
C VAL A 144 -20.38 27.39 -13.51
N ALA A 145 -21.39 27.35 -14.39
CA ALA A 145 -22.52 26.45 -14.21
C ALA A 145 -22.04 25.04 -14.59
N SER A 146 -21.67 24.23 -13.61
CA SER A 146 -21.19 22.86 -13.84
C SER A 146 -22.23 21.83 -13.42
N GLU A 147 -22.34 20.77 -14.22
CA GLU A 147 -23.26 19.65 -13.99
C GLU A 147 -22.90 18.94 -12.68
N LYS A 148 -23.92 18.63 -11.87
CA LYS A 148 -23.73 17.88 -10.62
C LYS A 148 -23.26 16.46 -10.92
N THR A 149 -22.28 16.01 -10.16
CA THR A 149 -21.72 14.65 -10.31
C THR A 149 -22.72 13.56 -9.95
N ASP A 150 -22.70 12.49 -10.75
CA ASP A 150 -23.22 11.18 -10.39
C ASP A 150 -22.12 10.13 -10.64
N PHE A 151 -21.54 9.63 -9.56
CA PHE A 151 -20.49 8.62 -9.58
C PHE A 151 -20.97 7.25 -9.09
N PHE A 152 -22.20 7.16 -8.57
CA PHE A 152 -22.73 5.92 -8.03
C PHE A 152 -22.65 4.81 -9.09
N PRO A 153 -22.28 3.56 -8.74
CA PRO A 153 -21.99 3.04 -7.38
C PRO A 153 -20.59 3.30 -6.80
N SER A 154 -19.75 4.09 -7.46
CA SER A 154 -18.50 4.56 -6.85
C SER A 154 -18.77 5.50 -5.68
N PRO A 155 -18.02 5.40 -4.56
CA PRO A 155 -18.09 6.35 -3.45
C PRO A 155 -17.14 7.55 -3.62
N ALA A 156 -16.42 7.66 -4.75
CA ALA A 156 -15.54 8.78 -5.07
C ALA A 156 -16.33 10.10 -5.15
N GLN A 157 -15.67 11.23 -4.91
CA GLN A 157 -16.29 12.56 -4.96
C GLN A 157 -15.31 13.63 -5.47
N THR A 158 -15.83 14.75 -5.96
CA THR A 158 -15.06 15.96 -6.24
C THR A 158 -15.33 17.04 -5.19
N VAL A 159 -14.35 17.90 -4.92
CA VAL A 159 -14.51 19.05 -3.99
C VAL A 159 -15.65 19.97 -4.43
N SER A 160 -15.78 20.22 -5.73
CA SER A 160 -16.82 21.08 -6.30
C SER A 160 -18.19 20.40 -6.39
N GLN A 161 -18.27 19.09 -6.16
CA GLN A 161 -19.42 18.23 -6.48
C GLN A 161 -19.82 18.25 -7.96
N THR A 162 -18.94 18.75 -8.84
CA THR A 162 -19.14 18.83 -10.28
C THR A 162 -18.04 18.06 -11.01
N TYR A 163 -18.30 17.68 -12.26
CA TYR A 163 -17.29 17.01 -13.08
C TYR A 163 -16.08 17.92 -13.31
N LEU A 164 -14.89 17.33 -13.37
CA LEU A 164 -13.62 18.01 -13.60
C LEU A 164 -13.34 18.13 -15.09
N ASP A 165 -12.56 19.14 -15.47
CA ASP A 165 -11.93 19.19 -16.79
C ASP A 165 -10.89 18.05 -16.90
N HIS A 166 -11.00 17.24 -17.96
CA HIS A 166 -10.06 16.14 -18.20
C HIS A 166 -8.60 16.63 -18.29
N ALA A 167 -8.37 17.84 -18.83
CA ALA A 167 -7.04 18.44 -18.89
C ALA A 167 -6.48 18.80 -17.50
N ALA A 168 -7.29 18.85 -16.45
CA ALA A 168 -6.82 19.10 -15.08
C ALA A 168 -6.21 17.86 -14.42
N ILE A 169 -6.64 16.66 -14.82
CA ILE A 169 -6.24 15.39 -14.18
C ILE A 169 -5.60 14.36 -15.14
N ASN A 170 -5.42 14.71 -16.41
CA ASN A 170 -4.82 13.85 -17.44
C ASN A 170 -3.58 14.49 -18.09
N GLN A 171 -2.59 14.90 -17.29
CA GLN A 171 -1.42 15.66 -17.78
C GLN A 171 -0.07 15.15 -17.27
N SER A 172 0.01 13.89 -16.83
CA SER A 172 1.23 13.34 -16.22
C SER A 172 2.47 13.45 -17.10
N PHE A 173 2.30 13.45 -18.42
CA PHE A 173 3.38 13.71 -19.39
C PHE A 173 4.14 15.02 -19.10
N ARG A 174 3.44 16.08 -18.70
CA ARG A 174 4.03 17.38 -18.38
C ARG A 174 4.93 17.31 -17.14
N CYS A 175 4.61 16.45 -16.17
CA CYS A 175 5.46 16.21 -15.00
C CYS A 175 6.84 15.67 -15.43
N GLY A 176 6.87 14.74 -16.38
CA GLY A 176 8.09 14.17 -16.93
C GLY A 176 8.86 15.11 -17.87
N THR A 177 8.17 15.81 -18.78
CA THR A 177 8.83 16.59 -19.85
C THR A 177 9.15 18.04 -19.49
N SER A 178 8.65 18.56 -18.36
CA SER A 178 9.02 19.89 -17.82
C SER A 178 10.48 20.00 -17.33
N GLY A 179 11.20 18.88 -17.29
CA GLY A 179 12.57 18.80 -16.77
C GLY A 179 12.63 18.85 -15.23
N CYS A 180 11.56 18.43 -14.56
CA CYS A 180 11.45 18.41 -13.10
C CYS A 180 11.34 16.98 -12.55
N HIS A 181 10.46 16.14 -13.12
CA HIS A 181 10.22 14.76 -12.67
C HIS A 181 10.40 13.67 -13.75
N PRO A 182 11.44 13.72 -14.61
CA PRO A 182 11.63 12.71 -15.67
C PRO A 182 11.80 11.28 -15.13
N ASP A 183 12.51 11.09 -14.02
CA ASP A 183 12.76 9.75 -13.48
C ASP A 183 11.48 9.18 -12.87
N ILE A 184 10.79 9.93 -11.98
CA ILE A 184 9.50 9.51 -11.40
C ILE A 184 8.48 9.18 -12.49
N TYR A 185 8.39 10.00 -13.54
CA TYR A 185 7.48 9.75 -14.66
C TYR A 185 7.83 8.45 -15.40
N SER A 186 9.10 8.21 -15.69
CA SER A 186 9.57 6.97 -16.31
C SER A 186 9.27 5.73 -15.46
N GLN A 187 9.40 5.85 -14.13
CA GLN A 187 9.04 4.78 -13.20
C GLN A 187 7.53 4.49 -13.24
N TRP A 188 6.70 5.53 -13.13
CA TRP A 188 5.24 5.42 -13.20
C TRP A 188 4.77 4.81 -14.53
N GLN A 189 5.37 5.20 -15.65
CA GLN A 189 5.04 4.64 -16.96
C GLN A 189 5.22 3.11 -17.03
N GLN A 190 6.03 2.53 -16.14
CA GLN A 190 6.33 1.10 -16.05
C GLN A 190 5.67 0.47 -14.80
N SER A 191 4.44 0.88 -14.49
CA SER A 191 3.72 0.43 -13.30
C SER A 191 2.31 -0.07 -13.61
N ALA A 192 1.78 -0.95 -12.75
CA ALA A 192 0.38 -1.37 -12.85
C ALA A 192 -0.62 -0.21 -12.67
N HIS A 193 -0.23 0.89 -12.02
CA HIS A 193 -1.05 2.11 -11.93
C HIS A 193 -1.21 2.81 -13.29
N ARG A 194 -0.13 2.87 -14.09
CA ARG A 194 -0.22 3.35 -15.48
C ARG A 194 -1.10 2.42 -16.33
N PHE A 195 -1.04 1.12 -16.07
CA PHE A 195 -1.77 0.06 -16.78
C PHE A 195 -3.02 -0.42 -16.00
N SER A 196 -3.69 0.49 -15.29
CA SER A 196 -4.89 0.15 -14.53
C SER A 196 -6.17 0.16 -15.36
N SER A 197 -6.17 0.85 -16.51
CA SER A 197 -7.36 1.18 -17.30
C SER A 197 -7.45 0.33 -18.58
N PHE A 198 -8.12 0.79 -19.64
CA PHE A 198 -8.34 0.03 -20.88
C PHE A 198 -7.07 -0.24 -21.70
N ASN A 199 -5.94 0.31 -21.29
CA ASN A 199 -4.61 -0.10 -21.76
C ASN A 199 -4.13 -1.44 -21.17
N ASN A 200 -4.96 -2.12 -20.37
CA ASN A 200 -4.73 -3.44 -19.83
C ASN A 200 -5.83 -4.40 -20.35
N PRO A 201 -5.47 -5.45 -21.11
CA PRO A 201 -6.45 -6.36 -21.70
C PRO A 201 -7.22 -7.18 -20.66
N PHE A 202 -6.58 -7.54 -19.54
CA PHE A 202 -7.26 -8.28 -18.47
C PHE A 202 -8.32 -7.43 -17.77
N TYR A 203 -8.05 -6.14 -17.57
CA TYR A 203 -9.04 -5.20 -17.04
C TYR A 203 -10.18 -4.99 -18.04
N THR A 204 -9.83 -4.72 -19.30
CA THR A 204 -10.79 -4.53 -20.39
C THR A 204 -11.73 -5.73 -20.50
N GLY A 205 -11.20 -6.95 -20.49
CA GLY A 205 -11.99 -8.17 -20.55
C GLY A 205 -12.98 -8.31 -19.38
N SER A 206 -12.56 -8.00 -18.15
CA SER A 206 -13.47 -8.00 -16.99
C SER A 206 -14.57 -6.95 -17.09
N VAL A 207 -14.26 -5.74 -17.57
CA VAL A 207 -15.26 -4.69 -17.77
C VAL A 207 -16.24 -5.08 -18.88
N ASP A 208 -15.75 -5.71 -19.94
CA ASP A 208 -16.58 -6.13 -21.08
C ASP A 208 -17.54 -7.24 -20.67
N TYR A 209 -17.07 -8.19 -19.87
CA TYR A 209 -17.90 -9.22 -19.28
C TYR A 209 -18.97 -8.61 -18.37
N LEU A 210 -18.63 -7.65 -17.50
CA LEU A 210 -19.59 -6.94 -16.66
C LEU A 210 -20.63 -6.18 -17.50
N LEU A 211 -20.22 -5.46 -18.54
CA LEU A 211 -21.11 -4.71 -19.44
C LEU A 211 -22.03 -5.61 -20.28
N ALA A 212 -21.69 -6.89 -20.44
CA ALA A 212 -22.55 -7.86 -21.12
C ALA A 212 -23.76 -8.28 -20.27
N SER A 213 -23.64 -8.21 -18.94
CA SER A 213 -24.65 -8.66 -17.98
C SER A 213 -25.27 -7.55 -17.13
N SER A 214 -24.72 -6.34 -17.16
CA SER A 214 -25.08 -5.24 -16.25
C SER A 214 -25.27 -3.89 -16.97
N ASP A 215 -25.94 -2.96 -16.29
CA ASP A 215 -26.05 -1.58 -16.76
C ASP A 215 -24.69 -0.87 -16.80
N SER A 216 -24.54 0.09 -17.72
CA SER A 216 -23.29 0.83 -17.92
C SER A 216 -22.82 1.59 -16.67
N THR A 217 -23.72 1.93 -15.73
CA THR A 217 -23.33 2.55 -14.46
C THR A 217 -22.49 1.64 -13.57
N ALA A 218 -22.62 0.30 -13.68
CA ALA A 218 -21.88 -0.65 -12.84
C ALA A 218 -20.36 -0.50 -12.95
N VAL A 219 -19.86 -0.11 -14.13
CA VAL A 219 -18.41 0.09 -14.37
C VAL A 219 -17.83 1.22 -13.53
N ARG A 220 -18.66 2.15 -13.03
CA ARG A 220 -18.20 3.26 -12.19
C ARG A 220 -17.61 2.76 -10.87
N TRP A 221 -18.06 1.61 -10.35
CA TRP A 221 -17.45 0.98 -9.18
C TRP A 221 -15.99 0.57 -9.45
N CYS A 222 -15.71 -0.07 -10.60
CA CYS A 222 -14.34 -0.34 -11.04
C CYS A 222 -13.55 0.97 -11.24
N ALA A 223 -14.19 1.95 -11.89
CA ALA A 223 -13.56 3.21 -12.29
C ALA A 223 -13.08 4.08 -11.11
N GLY A 224 -13.66 3.91 -9.91
CA GLY A 224 -13.18 4.57 -8.70
C GLY A 224 -11.70 4.28 -8.43
N CYS A 225 -11.24 3.08 -8.77
CA CYS A 225 -9.84 2.67 -8.60
C CYS A 225 -9.07 2.58 -9.92
N HIS A 226 -9.73 2.18 -11.01
CA HIS A 226 -9.07 1.82 -12.28
C HIS A 226 -9.07 2.93 -13.34
N ASP A 227 -10.17 3.68 -13.45
CA ASP A 227 -10.41 4.71 -14.48
C ASP A 227 -10.76 6.09 -13.88
N PRO A 228 -9.97 6.59 -12.91
CA PRO A 228 -10.33 7.80 -12.18
C PRO A 228 -10.47 9.02 -13.09
N VAL A 229 -9.67 9.11 -14.16
CA VAL A 229 -9.80 10.18 -15.17
C VAL A 229 -11.16 10.14 -15.86
N MET A 230 -11.60 8.96 -16.32
CA MET A 230 -12.90 8.84 -17.00
C MET A 230 -14.07 9.08 -16.05
N LEU A 231 -13.98 8.58 -14.80
CA LEU A 231 -15.02 8.75 -13.80
C LEU A 231 -15.25 10.23 -13.50
N HIS A 232 -14.20 10.96 -13.11
CA HIS A 232 -14.31 12.31 -12.58
C HIS A 232 -14.59 13.38 -13.65
N THR A 233 -14.47 13.03 -14.92
CA THR A 233 -14.73 13.92 -16.08
C THR A 233 -16.07 13.67 -16.75
N GLY A 234 -16.87 12.72 -16.23
CA GLY A 234 -18.20 12.42 -16.74
C GLY A 234 -18.22 11.57 -18.01
N LEU A 235 -17.07 10.98 -18.40
CA LEU A 235 -16.95 10.09 -19.55
C LEU A 235 -17.56 8.70 -19.31
N LEU A 236 -17.96 8.40 -18.07
CA LEU A 236 -18.69 7.18 -17.68
C LEU A 236 -20.18 7.44 -17.40
N LYS A 237 -20.75 8.52 -17.93
CA LYS A 237 -22.19 8.75 -17.88
C LYS A 237 -22.97 7.71 -18.69
N GLY A 238 -22.36 7.19 -19.76
CA GLY A 238 -22.86 6.06 -20.53
C GLY A 238 -21.79 4.99 -20.73
N LYS A 239 -21.92 4.19 -21.79
CA LYS A 239 -20.92 3.17 -22.15
C LYS A 239 -19.55 3.82 -22.38
N PRO A 240 -18.46 3.25 -21.84
CA PRO A 240 -17.13 3.82 -21.97
C PRO A 240 -16.65 3.80 -23.42
N ASP A 241 -16.13 4.95 -23.90
CA ASP A 241 -15.28 4.97 -25.10
C ASP A 241 -13.86 4.54 -24.71
N LYS A 242 -13.59 3.25 -24.92
CA LYS A 242 -12.32 2.60 -24.57
C LYS A 242 -11.17 3.06 -25.45
N ASN A 243 -11.43 3.72 -26.59
CA ASN A 243 -10.39 4.19 -27.50
C ASN A 243 -9.92 5.61 -27.16
N SER A 244 -10.62 6.31 -26.26
CA SER A 244 -10.24 7.65 -25.84
C SER A 244 -8.85 7.67 -25.17
N PRO A 245 -8.10 8.79 -25.26
CA PRO A 245 -6.87 8.99 -24.49
C PRO A 245 -7.08 8.80 -22.98
N GLU A 246 -8.23 9.23 -22.46
CA GLU A 246 -8.62 9.12 -21.04
C GLU A 246 -8.76 7.66 -20.60
N ALA A 247 -9.34 6.80 -21.45
CA ALA A 247 -9.43 5.36 -21.23
C ALA A 247 -8.05 4.66 -21.22
N HIS A 248 -6.99 5.35 -21.63
CA HIS A 248 -5.62 4.84 -21.61
C HIS A 248 -4.73 5.60 -20.62
N ALA A 249 -5.28 6.46 -19.77
CA ALA A 249 -4.51 7.28 -18.84
C ALA A 249 -4.03 6.49 -17.62
N GLY A 250 -4.86 5.55 -17.13
CA GLY A 250 -4.65 4.86 -15.86
C GLY A 250 -4.80 5.80 -14.66
N ILE A 251 -4.14 5.47 -13.55
CA ILE A 251 -4.05 6.34 -12.38
C ILE A 251 -2.90 7.34 -12.62
N THR A 252 -3.26 8.58 -12.94
CA THR A 252 -2.30 9.65 -13.28
C THR A 252 -1.63 10.25 -12.04
N CYS A 253 -0.52 10.96 -12.25
CA CYS A 253 0.14 11.76 -11.20
C CYS A 253 -0.86 12.72 -10.55
N GLU A 254 -1.65 13.40 -11.37
CA GLU A 254 -2.65 14.38 -10.94
C GLU A 254 -3.77 13.73 -10.14
N VAL A 255 -4.25 12.53 -10.52
CA VAL A 255 -5.25 11.82 -9.74
C VAL A 255 -4.72 11.52 -8.34
N CYS A 256 -3.53 10.93 -8.23
CA CYS A 256 -2.94 10.60 -6.93
C CYS A 256 -2.67 11.86 -6.09
N HIS A 257 -2.02 12.86 -6.68
CA HIS A 257 -1.54 14.03 -5.95
C HIS A 257 -2.61 15.11 -5.68
N ASN A 258 -3.79 15.01 -6.32
CA ASN A 258 -4.94 15.89 -6.06
C ASN A 258 -6.02 15.27 -5.17
N ILE A 259 -5.83 14.09 -4.61
CA ILE A 259 -6.68 13.65 -3.49
C ILE A 259 -6.46 14.65 -2.34
N VAL A 260 -7.55 15.20 -1.80
CA VAL A 260 -7.49 16.28 -0.78
C VAL A 260 -8.04 15.88 0.58
N VAL A 261 -8.95 14.90 0.62
CA VAL A 261 -9.53 14.38 1.86
C VAL A 261 -9.36 12.87 1.89
N LYS A 262 -8.96 12.37 3.05
CA LYS A 262 -9.07 10.96 3.42
C LYS A 262 -10.48 10.74 4.00
N PRO A 263 -11.45 10.19 3.26
CA PRO A 263 -12.72 9.76 3.84
C PRO A 263 -12.50 8.53 4.74
N ASP A 264 -13.57 7.94 5.28
CA ASP A 264 -13.42 6.74 6.12
C ASP A 264 -12.71 5.59 5.39
N ILE A 265 -12.26 4.61 6.17
CA ILE A 265 -11.34 3.57 5.72
C ILE A 265 -12.05 2.31 5.18
N THR A 266 -13.21 2.50 4.54
CA THR A 266 -14.00 1.42 3.93
C THR A 266 -13.50 1.00 2.53
N GLY A 267 -12.66 1.83 1.89
CA GLY A 267 -12.02 1.49 0.61
C GLY A 267 -12.88 1.79 -0.63
N ASN A 268 -12.88 0.91 -1.64
CA ASN A 268 -13.67 1.02 -2.89
C ASN A 268 -13.49 2.32 -3.70
N GLY A 269 -12.30 2.91 -3.69
CA GLY A 269 -12.04 4.19 -4.36
C GLY A 269 -12.71 5.37 -3.65
N LYS A 270 -13.01 5.24 -2.36
CA LYS A 270 -13.55 6.35 -1.57
C LYS A 270 -12.45 7.36 -1.30
N TYR A 271 -12.48 8.45 -2.06
CA TYR A 271 -11.64 9.62 -1.88
C TYR A 271 -12.34 10.86 -2.41
N ILE A 272 -11.86 12.04 -1.99
CA ILE A 272 -12.29 13.32 -2.56
C ILE A 272 -11.12 13.91 -3.34
N ILE A 273 -11.31 14.12 -4.63
CA ILE A 273 -10.33 14.76 -5.51
C ILE A 273 -10.66 16.25 -5.73
N GLY A 274 -9.63 17.09 -5.69
CA GLY A 274 -9.73 18.51 -6.01
C GLY A 274 -9.24 18.83 -7.42
N GLU A 275 -9.39 20.09 -7.82
CA GLU A 275 -8.64 20.64 -8.95
C GLU A 275 -7.24 21.07 -8.48
N PRO A 276 -6.19 20.80 -9.27
CA PRO A 276 -4.86 21.34 -8.97
C PRO A 276 -4.87 22.86 -9.11
N ASP A 277 -4.29 23.57 -8.12
CA ASP A 277 -4.05 25.01 -8.25
C ASP A 277 -3.06 25.25 -9.41
N ASP A 278 -3.56 25.84 -10.49
CA ASP A 278 -2.79 26.10 -11.68
C ASP A 278 -1.84 27.30 -11.49
N TYR A 279 -0.54 27.08 -11.72
CA TYR A 279 0.41 28.18 -11.93
C TYR A 279 0.05 28.91 -13.25
N PRO A 280 0.33 30.22 -13.38
CA PRO A 280 0.13 30.93 -14.64
C PRO A 280 0.77 30.18 -15.80
N PHE A 281 0.02 30.07 -16.90
CA PHE A 281 0.45 29.39 -18.12
C PHE A 281 0.68 27.87 -17.97
N SER A 282 0.11 27.21 -16.95
CA SER A 282 0.28 25.76 -16.75
C SER A 282 -0.13 24.95 -17.98
N ARG A 283 -1.17 25.39 -18.69
CA ARG A 283 -1.71 24.72 -19.88
C ARG A 283 -1.18 25.29 -21.21
N SER A 284 -0.28 26.27 -21.15
CA SER A 284 0.29 26.89 -22.35
C SER A 284 1.45 26.08 -22.92
N THR A 285 1.78 26.29 -24.19
CA THR A 285 2.94 25.69 -24.88
C THR A 285 4.02 26.74 -25.18
N GLY A 286 5.18 26.31 -25.69
CA GLY A 286 6.24 27.21 -26.16
C GLY A 286 6.90 28.04 -25.06
N LEU A 287 7.01 29.36 -25.26
CA LEU A 287 7.67 30.26 -24.32
C LEU A 287 6.91 30.37 -22.98
N LEU A 288 5.58 30.36 -23.02
CA LEU A 288 4.76 30.50 -21.83
C LEU A 288 4.87 29.28 -20.90
N SER A 289 5.06 28.07 -21.43
CA SER A 289 5.33 26.88 -20.60
C SER A 289 6.71 26.97 -19.91
N LYS A 290 7.69 27.59 -20.55
CA LYS A 290 8.99 27.87 -19.91
C LYS A 290 8.85 28.86 -18.77
N VAL A 291 7.99 29.87 -18.91
CA VAL A 291 7.67 30.82 -17.82
C VAL A 291 6.96 30.08 -16.68
N ASN A 292 6.01 29.19 -16.97
CA ASN A 292 5.36 28.36 -15.96
C ASN A 292 6.39 27.50 -15.17
N ASN A 293 7.26 26.79 -15.88
CA ASN A 293 8.31 25.96 -15.28
C ASN A 293 9.27 26.81 -14.43
N MET A 294 9.61 28.00 -14.89
CA MET A 294 10.42 28.95 -14.13
C MET A 294 9.72 29.37 -12.83
N LEU A 295 8.43 29.69 -12.86
CA LEU A 295 7.67 30.07 -11.67
C LEU A 295 7.65 28.96 -10.61
N ILE A 296 7.44 27.71 -11.03
CA ILE A 296 7.50 26.54 -10.15
C ILE A 296 8.90 26.41 -9.52
N ARG A 297 9.96 26.63 -10.30
CA ARG A 297 11.35 26.49 -9.84
C ARG A 297 11.78 27.62 -8.90
N VAL A 298 11.31 28.85 -9.12
CA VAL A 298 11.65 30.02 -8.29
C VAL A 298 11.02 29.90 -6.91
N ASP A 299 9.75 29.46 -6.85
CA ASP A 299 9.10 29.14 -5.57
C ASP A 299 8.38 27.77 -5.62
N PRO A 300 9.09 26.68 -5.30
CA PRO A 300 8.52 25.34 -5.31
C PRO A 300 7.60 25.07 -4.11
N ARG A 301 7.49 25.98 -3.14
CA ARG A 301 6.70 25.75 -1.92
C ARG A 301 5.22 25.55 -2.22
N ALA A 302 4.66 26.34 -3.14
CA ALA A 302 3.26 26.24 -3.51
C ALA A 302 2.98 24.92 -4.22
N HIS A 303 3.80 24.58 -5.24
CA HIS A 303 3.75 23.29 -5.92
C HIS A 303 3.84 22.10 -4.95
N LYS A 304 4.82 22.10 -4.03
CA LYS A 304 4.97 21.05 -3.02
C LYS A 304 3.74 20.92 -2.12
N LYS A 305 3.22 22.04 -1.59
CA LYS A 305 2.02 22.05 -0.73
C LYS A 305 0.77 21.54 -1.47
N ASN A 306 0.70 21.80 -2.77
CA ASN A 306 -0.44 21.41 -3.59
C ASN A 306 -0.39 19.93 -3.97
N MET A 307 0.79 19.40 -4.29
CA MET A 307 0.96 18.00 -4.70
C MET A 307 1.20 17.01 -3.54
N LEU A 308 1.76 17.45 -2.41
CA LEU A 308 2.12 16.57 -1.30
C LEU A 308 1.33 16.91 -0.04
N LYS A 309 0.26 16.16 0.21
CA LYS A 309 -0.52 16.24 1.44
C LYS A 309 0.08 15.34 2.53
N PRO A 310 -0.05 15.68 3.83
CA PRO A 310 0.52 14.87 4.91
C PRO A 310 0.12 13.39 4.88
N PHE A 311 -1.10 13.08 4.45
CA PHE A 311 -1.59 11.70 4.42
C PHE A 311 -1.01 10.83 3.29
N HIS A 312 -0.40 11.40 2.23
CA HIS A 312 0.26 10.62 1.17
C HIS A 312 1.39 9.72 1.70
N SER A 313 1.93 10.04 2.89
CA SER A 313 2.97 9.26 3.58
C SER A 313 2.43 8.22 4.58
N LYS A 314 1.11 7.98 4.58
CA LYS A 314 0.42 7.05 5.48
C LYS A 314 -0.16 5.88 4.70
N SER A 315 -0.17 4.67 5.26
CA SER A 315 -0.71 3.47 4.59
C SER A 315 -2.19 3.64 4.22
N GLU A 316 -2.93 4.46 4.95
CA GLU A 316 -4.33 4.73 4.67
C GLU A 316 -4.58 5.56 3.41
N TYR A 317 -3.52 6.05 2.77
CA TYR A 317 -3.64 6.56 1.41
C TYR A 317 -3.88 5.41 0.42
N CYS A 318 -3.12 4.31 0.55
CA CYS A 318 -3.20 3.16 -0.34
C CYS A 318 -4.49 2.36 -0.15
N LEU A 319 -5.05 2.32 1.06
CA LEU A 319 -6.29 1.55 1.33
C LEU A 319 -7.47 2.02 0.49
N THR A 320 -7.46 3.27 0.01
CA THR A 320 -8.56 3.83 -0.79
C THR A 320 -8.90 2.90 -1.95
N CYS A 321 -7.89 2.32 -2.61
CA CYS A 321 -8.07 1.35 -3.70
C CYS A 321 -7.71 -0.09 -3.31
N HIS A 322 -6.95 -0.31 -2.23
CA HIS A 322 -6.44 -1.64 -1.81
C HIS A 322 -7.27 -2.32 -0.70
N LYS A 323 -8.39 -1.72 -0.31
CA LYS A 323 -9.47 -2.36 0.45
C LYS A 323 -10.74 -2.31 -0.41
N VAL A 324 -11.28 -3.46 -0.77
CA VAL A 324 -12.33 -3.60 -1.78
C VAL A 324 -13.43 -4.51 -1.25
N SER A 325 -14.68 -4.11 -1.46
CA SER A 325 -15.86 -4.90 -1.16
C SER A 325 -16.87 -4.77 -2.30
N LEU A 326 -17.62 -5.84 -2.52
CA LEU A 326 -18.80 -5.81 -3.37
C LEU A 326 -20.02 -5.55 -2.50
N ASP A 327 -21.03 -4.91 -3.07
CA ASP A 327 -22.33 -4.74 -2.45
C ASP A 327 -23.42 -4.96 -3.52
N THR A 328 -24.67 -4.97 -3.07
CA THR A 328 -25.88 -5.27 -3.85
C THR A 328 -25.98 -4.55 -5.20
N PRO A 329 -25.58 -3.27 -5.35
CA PRO A 329 -25.59 -2.61 -6.66
C PRO A 329 -24.65 -3.24 -7.71
N ILE A 330 -23.66 -4.01 -7.28
CA ILE A 330 -22.65 -4.63 -8.14
C ILE A 330 -22.92 -6.11 -8.33
N ASN A 331 -23.20 -6.84 -7.25
CA ASN A 331 -23.33 -8.31 -7.31
C ASN A 331 -24.76 -8.82 -7.21
N HIS A 332 -25.75 -7.93 -7.07
CA HIS A 332 -27.16 -8.27 -6.90
C HIS A 332 -27.45 -9.30 -5.80
N TYR A 333 -26.55 -9.38 -4.80
CA TYR A 333 -26.59 -10.40 -3.77
C TYR A 333 -26.49 -9.77 -2.38
N ARG A 334 -25.29 -9.38 -1.94
CA ARG A 334 -25.04 -8.79 -0.61
C ARG A 334 -23.65 -8.18 -0.52
N TRP A 335 -23.37 -7.52 0.60
CA TRP A 335 -22.00 -7.13 0.90
C TRP A 335 -21.08 -8.34 1.05
N LEU A 336 -19.96 -8.33 0.32
CA LEU A 336 -18.89 -9.34 0.38
C LEU A 336 -17.53 -8.64 0.39
N ARG A 337 -16.62 -9.06 1.27
CA ARG A 337 -15.25 -8.54 1.28
C ARG A 337 -14.44 -9.15 0.13
N GLY A 338 -14.00 -8.33 -0.82
CA GLY A 338 -13.04 -8.74 -1.84
C GLY A 338 -11.60 -8.67 -1.30
N GLN A 339 -10.77 -7.86 -1.94
CA GLN A 339 -9.39 -7.62 -1.52
C GLN A 339 -9.34 -6.81 -0.21
N ASP A 340 -8.46 -7.18 0.73
CA ASP A 340 -8.25 -6.41 1.97
C ASP A 340 -6.79 -6.45 2.45
N GLU A 341 -5.93 -5.65 1.81
CA GLU A 341 -4.53 -5.58 2.22
C GLU A 341 -4.35 -4.76 3.50
N TYR A 342 -5.19 -3.74 3.68
CA TYR A 342 -5.01 -2.79 4.75
C TYR A 342 -5.28 -3.43 6.11
N ASP A 343 -6.36 -4.17 6.26
CA ASP A 343 -6.70 -4.79 7.54
C ASP A 343 -5.74 -5.94 7.89
N ALA A 344 -5.25 -6.66 6.87
CA ALA A 344 -4.20 -7.67 7.03
C ALA A 344 -2.89 -7.02 7.49
N TRP A 345 -2.48 -5.91 6.86
CA TRP A 345 -1.33 -5.11 7.29
C TRP A 345 -1.51 -4.53 8.68
N GLN A 346 -2.65 -3.94 8.97
CA GLN A 346 -2.97 -3.35 10.27
C GLN A 346 -2.87 -4.40 11.38
N HIS A 347 -3.29 -5.63 11.12
CA HIS A 347 -3.19 -6.76 12.05
C HIS A 347 -1.85 -7.53 11.96
N SER A 348 -0.84 -6.98 11.31
CA SER A 348 0.50 -7.60 11.23
C SER A 348 1.48 -7.02 12.26
N GLY A 349 2.53 -7.78 12.56
CA GLY A 349 3.70 -7.24 13.27
C GLY A 349 4.43 -6.17 12.45
N VAL A 350 4.30 -6.20 11.11
CA VAL A 350 4.91 -5.22 10.19
C VAL A 350 4.35 -3.82 10.39
N SER A 351 3.05 -3.67 10.64
CA SER A 351 2.48 -2.34 10.94
C SER A 351 2.85 -1.81 12.33
N GLY A 352 3.41 -2.67 13.20
CA GLY A 352 3.67 -2.35 14.60
C GLY A 352 2.42 -2.28 15.48
N ASN A 353 1.22 -2.54 14.95
CA ASN A 353 -0.02 -2.44 15.72
C ASN A 353 -0.44 -3.77 16.36
N ALA A 354 -0.04 -4.92 15.83
CA ALA A 354 -0.51 -6.21 16.33
C ALA A 354 0.40 -6.77 17.42
N VAL A 355 -0.06 -6.70 18.67
CA VAL A 355 0.70 -7.22 19.81
C VAL A 355 0.96 -8.72 19.66
N ALA A 356 -0.05 -9.50 19.26
CA ALA A 356 0.00 -10.97 19.24
C ALA A 356 0.67 -11.58 17.98
N SER A 357 1.30 -10.77 17.13
CA SER A 357 2.04 -11.23 15.95
C SER A 357 3.11 -12.26 16.32
N PHE A 358 3.41 -13.23 15.44
CA PHE A 358 4.50 -14.18 15.68
C PHE A 358 5.86 -13.49 15.50
N TYR A 359 6.02 -12.76 14.39
CA TYR A 359 7.23 -12.01 14.06
C TYR A 359 6.93 -10.53 13.88
N ALA A 360 7.93 -9.70 14.18
CA ALA A 360 7.89 -8.27 13.93
C ALA A 360 9.24 -7.82 13.35
N PRO A 361 9.25 -6.89 12.39
CA PRO A 361 10.48 -6.26 11.94
C PRO A 361 11.10 -5.40 13.07
N PRO A 362 12.37 -4.98 12.92
CA PRO A 362 13.02 -4.08 13.89
C PRO A 362 12.27 -2.76 14.10
N ALA A 363 11.59 -2.26 13.07
CA ALA A 363 10.76 -1.07 13.13
C ALA A 363 9.48 -1.27 12.30
N PRO A 364 8.34 -0.65 12.70
CA PRO A 364 7.12 -0.68 11.91
C PRO A 364 7.30 -0.11 10.51
N LEU A 365 6.73 -0.77 9.51
CA LEU A 365 6.78 -0.38 8.10
C LEU A 365 5.39 -0.04 7.56
N LYS A 366 5.35 0.92 6.65
CA LYS A 366 4.15 1.30 5.89
C LYS A 366 4.17 0.69 4.50
N CYS A 367 3.02 0.72 3.81
CA CYS A 367 2.92 0.27 2.42
C CYS A 367 3.99 0.94 1.52
N GLN A 368 4.23 2.24 1.70
CA GLN A 368 5.18 3.01 0.92
C GLN A 368 6.65 2.63 1.18
N ASP A 369 6.98 2.00 2.31
CA ASP A 369 8.37 1.64 2.61
C ASP A 369 8.82 0.45 1.77
N CYS A 370 7.91 -0.46 1.42
CA CYS A 370 8.17 -1.61 0.53
C CYS A 370 7.79 -1.30 -0.93
N HIS A 371 6.58 -0.78 -1.18
CA HIS A 371 6.06 -0.62 -2.54
C HIS A 371 6.51 0.69 -3.21
N MET A 372 6.96 1.68 -2.43
CA MET A 372 7.53 2.94 -2.91
C MET A 372 8.92 3.17 -2.29
N ALA A 373 9.72 2.11 -2.17
CA ALA A 373 11.07 2.16 -1.66
C ALA A 373 11.92 3.24 -2.37
N TYR A 374 12.95 3.74 -1.70
CA TYR A 374 13.76 4.83 -2.25
C TYR A 374 14.53 4.40 -3.51
N GLU A 375 14.41 5.19 -4.56
CA GLU A 375 15.09 5.02 -5.84
C GLU A 375 16.06 6.17 -6.08
N LYS A 376 17.21 5.88 -6.69
CA LYS A 376 18.14 6.93 -7.12
C LYS A 376 17.48 7.79 -8.19
N SER A 377 17.65 9.11 -8.08
CA SER A 377 17.06 10.04 -9.04
C SER A 377 17.82 11.36 -9.16
N ARG A 378 17.77 11.93 -10.36
CA ARG A 378 18.25 13.28 -10.72
C ARG A 378 17.09 14.27 -10.87
N ASP A 379 15.88 13.89 -10.49
CA ASP A 379 14.71 14.76 -10.48
C ASP A 379 14.97 15.96 -9.57
N LYS A 380 14.49 17.15 -9.97
CA LYS A 380 14.74 18.37 -9.20
C LYS A 380 14.12 18.35 -7.79
N GLY A 381 13.13 17.47 -7.59
CA GLY A 381 12.47 17.25 -6.32
C GLY A 381 13.10 16.16 -5.44
N HIS A 382 14.26 15.62 -5.81
CA HIS A 382 14.92 14.57 -5.03
C HIS A 382 15.36 15.07 -3.64
N ASP A 383 15.46 14.14 -2.69
CA ASP A 383 16.09 14.36 -1.39
C ASP A 383 17.35 13.50 -1.30
N GLY A 384 18.53 14.12 -1.13
CA GLY A 384 19.80 13.40 -1.10
C GLY A 384 20.14 12.57 -2.34
N GLY A 385 19.58 12.91 -3.52
CA GLY A 385 19.72 12.13 -4.76
C GLY A 385 18.77 10.94 -4.86
N GLN A 386 17.73 10.88 -4.01
CA GLN A 386 16.74 9.83 -3.99
C GLN A 386 15.31 10.38 -4.02
N VAL A 387 14.39 9.57 -4.53
CA VAL A 387 12.93 9.81 -4.51
C VAL A 387 12.23 8.55 -4.03
N ARG A 388 10.99 8.66 -3.56
CA ARG A 388 10.14 7.48 -3.38
C ARG A 388 9.87 6.85 -4.76
N GLY A 389 10.06 5.55 -4.87
CA GLY A 389 9.87 4.82 -6.13
C GLY A 389 8.42 4.85 -6.60
N HIS A 390 8.21 5.14 -7.88
CA HIS A 390 6.89 5.14 -8.52
C HIS A 390 6.70 3.95 -9.48
N PHE A 391 7.53 2.91 -9.33
CA PHE A 391 7.27 1.62 -9.95
C PHE A 391 6.11 0.87 -9.29
N PHE A 392 5.83 1.16 -8.01
CA PHE A 392 4.85 0.44 -7.19
C PHE A 392 5.12 -1.07 -7.20
N ASN A 393 6.37 -1.46 -6.92
CA ASN A 393 6.83 -2.85 -7.05
C ASN A 393 5.91 -3.78 -6.27
N ALA A 394 5.39 -4.79 -6.96
CA ALA A 394 4.49 -5.80 -6.43
C ALA A 394 4.74 -7.10 -7.21
N VAL A 395 3.71 -7.89 -7.51
CA VAL A 395 3.83 -9.22 -8.12
C VAL A 395 3.27 -9.29 -9.55
N ASN A 396 3.17 -8.17 -10.26
CA ASN A 396 2.61 -8.16 -11.62
C ASN A 396 3.67 -8.43 -12.69
N THR A 397 3.88 -9.72 -13.01
CA THR A 397 4.75 -10.18 -14.10
C THR A 397 4.03 -10.30 -15.44
N ALA A 398 2.70 -10.24 -15.46
CA ALA A 398 1.91 -10.42 -16.67
C ALA A 398 1.99 -9.23 -17.62
N LEU A 399 1.80 -8.01 -17.10
CA LEU A 399 1.82 -6.78 -17.90
C LEU A 399 3.15 -6.56 -18.66
N PRO A 400 4.34 -6.69 -18.05
CA PRO A 400 5.60 -6.56 -18.77
C PRO A 400 5.90 -7.71 -19.75
N ALA A 401 5.09 -8.78 -19.78
CA ALA A 401 5.23 -9.89 -20.73
C ALA A 401 4.36 -9.71 -21.99
N LEU A 402 3.29 -8.92 -21.91
CA LEU A 402 2.38 -8.68 -23.03
C LEU A 402 3.09 -7.99 -24.21
N PRO A 403 2.77 -8.32 -25.47
CA PRO A 403 3.46 -7.76 -26.63
C PRO A 403 3.49 -6.22 -26.69
N LYS A 404 2.39 -5.55 -26.32
CA LYS A 404 2.27 -4.07 -26.38
C LYS A 404 3.00 -3.33 -25.26
N SER A 405 3.28 -3.99 -24.14
CA SER A 405 3.91 -3.41 -22.94
C SER A 405 5.17 -4.14 -22.53
N ARG A 406 5.75 -4.95 -23.44
CA ARG A 406 6.88 -5.81 -23.16
C ARG A 406 8.05 -5.00 -22.60
N ASN A 407 8.52 -5.38 -21.41
CA ASN A 407 9.59 -4.67 -20.73
C ASN A 407 10.38 -5.61 -19.81
N GLN A 408 11.57 -5.99 -20.26
CA GLN A 408 12.44 -6.92 -19.55
C GLN A 408 12.93 -6.37 -18.21
N ASN A 409 13.30 -5.07 -18.15
CA ASN A 409 13.76 -4.44 -16.91
C ASN A 409 12.65 -4.39 -15.84
N TRP A 410 11.39 -4.22 -16.24
CA TRP A 410 10.25 -4.33 -15.33
C TRP A 410 10.11 -5.77 -14.82
N LEU A 411 10.12 -6.77 -15.72
CA LEU A 411 10.03 -8.18 -15.32
C LEU A 411 11.16 -8.58 -14.35
N GLU A 412 12.40 -8.19 -14.63
CA GLU A 412 13.55 -8.48 -13.77
C GLU A 412 13.44 -7.84 -12.40
N ARG A 413 13.05 -6.55 -12.34
CA ARG A 413 12.84 -5.84 -11.06
C ARG A 413 11.73 -6.49 -10.23
N THR A 414 10.62 -6.87 -10.87
CA THR A 414 9.50 -7.56 -10.21
C THR A 414 9.91 -8.96 -9.73
N THR A 415 10.69 -9.69 -10.53
CA THR A 415 11.23 -11.01 -10.18
C THR A 415 12.17 -10.91 -8.98
N ALA A 416 13.11 -9.96 -9.01
CA ALA A 416 14.02 -9.71 -7.90
C ALA A 416 13.27 -9.34 -6.61
N PHE A 417 12.23 -8.50 -6.71
CA PHE A 417 11.38 -8.16 -5.55
C PHE A 417 10.70 -9.39 -4.93
N MET A 418 10.28 -10.36 -5.75
CA MET A 418 9.64 -11.59 -5.29
C MET A 418 10.62 -12.61 -4.69
N GLN A 419 11.87 -12.60 -5.16
CA GLN A 419 12.96 -13.49 -4.72
C GLN A 419 13.79 -12.91 -3.56
N ASP A 420 13.52 -11.67 -3.15
CA ASP A 420 14.18 -10.97 -2.02
C ASP A 420 13.66 -11.46 -0.66
N ASP A 421 13.80 -12.76 -0.41
CA ASP A 421 13.49 -13.46 0.85
C ASP A 421 12.08 -13.19 1.41
N LYS A 422 11.11 -12.90 0.54
CA LYS A 422 9.72 -12.59 0.94
C LYS A 422 9.02 -13.79 1.56
N ILE A 423 9.36 -14.98 1.08
CA ILE A 423 8.76 -16.26 1.46
C ILE A 423 9.82 -17.36 1.37
N SER A 424 9.71 -18.39 2.21
CA SER A 424 10.56 -19.57 2.14
C SER A 424 9.74 -20.85 2.05
N VAL A 425 10.35 -21.86 1.45
CA VAL A 425 9.90 -23.26 1.44
C VAL A 425 10.95 -24.06 2.20
N ASP A 426 10.51 -25.02 3.00
CA ASP A 426 11.37 -25.89 3.81
C ASP A 426 10.80 -27.31 3.80
N LEU A 427 11.56 -28.28 3.28
CA LEU A 427 11.34 -29.71 3.47
C LEU A 427 11.69 -30.06 4.92
N PHE A 428 10.76 -29.75 5.81
CA PHE A 428 10.98 -29.73 7.25
C PHE A 428 11.17 -31.13 7.82
N GLY A 429 10.33 -32.08 7.43
CA GLY A 429 10.20 -33.36 8.11
C GLY A 429 9.69 -34.48 7.21
N ILE A 430 9.97 -35.72 7.62
CA ILE A 430 9.35 -36.93 7.06
C ILE A 430 8.71 -37.74 8.19
N VAL A 431 7.43 -38.05 8.03
CA VAL A 431 6.73 -39.01 8.88
C VAL A 431 6.85 -40.39 8.23
N ASP A 432 7.40 -41.34 8.99
CA ASP A 432 7.50 -42.75 8.62
C ASP A 432 6.76 -43.63 9.67
N ASN A 433 6.98 -44.94 9.62
CA ASN A 433 6.38 -45.90 10.57
C ASN A 433 6.77 -45.66 12.05
N ASN A 434 7.86 -44.92 12.31
CA ASN A 434 8.36 -44.60 13.65
C ASN A 434 7.94 -43.19 14.12
N GLY A 435 7.32 -42.39 13.24
CA GLY A 435 6.83 -41.04 13.54
C GLY A 435 7.57 -39.96 12.76
N LEU A 436 7.50 -38.72 13.26
CA LEU A 436 8.08 -37.54 12.61
C LEU A 436 9.60 -37.46 12.81
N ASN A 437 10.35 -37.50 11.71
CA ASN A 437 11.78 -37.20 11.65
C ASN A 437 11.99 -35.76 11.19
N ALA A 438 12.31 -34.86 12.12
CA ALA A 438 12.48 -33.44 11.83
C ALA A 438 13.29 -32.72 12.93
N PRO A 439 13.94 -31.57 12.63
CA PRO A 439 14.14 -31.02 11.29
C PRO A 439 15.13 -31.85 10.48
N LEU A 440 14.86 -32.05 9.20
CA LEU A 440 15.77 -32.78 8.31
C LEU A 440 17.03 -31.98 8.01
N GLY A 441 18.18 -32.65 7.87
CA GLY A 441 19.35 -32.10 7.19
C GLY A 441 19.21 -32.22 5.66
N ASP A 442 20.32 -32.45 4.95
CA ASP A 442 20.33 -32.52 3.48
C ASP A 442 19.87 -33.86 2.90
N CYS A 443 19.61 -34.86 3.75
CA CYS A 443 19.15 -36.17 3.32
C CYS A 443 18.24 -36.87 4.33
N TYR A 444 17.59 -37.94 3.87
CA TYR A 444 16.83 -38.87 4.68
C TYR A 444 16.97 -40.28 4.11
N THR A 445 17.12 -41.29 4.97
CA THR A 445 17.23 -42.69 4.55
C THR A 445 15.86 -43.37 4.61
N TYR A 446 15.46 -44.06 3.54
CA TYR A 446 14.20 -44.79 3.46
C TYR A 446 14.39 -46.31 3.32
N VAL A 447 13.34 -47.06 3.69
CA VAL A 447 13.22 -48.50 3.48
C VAL A 447 12.21 -48.76 2.35
N PRO A 448 12.53 -49.59 1.34
CA PRO A 448 11.59 -49.92 0.27
C PRO A 448 10.27 -50.51 0.81
N GLY A 449 9.16 -50.23 0.13
CA GLY A 449 7.83 -50.72 0.52
C GLY A 449 7.15 -49.94 1.66
N GLN A 450 7.79 -48.93 2.25
CA GLN A 450 7.15 -48.07 3.27
C GLN A 450 6.39 -46.91 2.64
N GLU A 451 5.45 -46.34 3.41
CA GLU A 451 4.83 -45.05 3.08
C GLU A 451 5.61 -43.93 3.77
N LEU A 452 5.91 -42.87 3.01
CA LEU A 452 6.48 -41.65 3.55
C LEU A 452 5.49 -40.50 3.41
N GLN A 453 5.38 -39.69 4.46
CA GLN A 453 4.70 -38.40 4.41
C GLN A 453 5.71 -37.26 4.59
N PHE A 454 5.83 -36.41 3.57
CA PHE A 454 6.68 -35.22 3.60
C PHE A 454 5.94 -34.03 4.20
N GLU A 455 6.56 -33.37 5.17
CA GLU A 455 6.11 -32.14 5.80
C GLU A 455 6.82 -30.95 5.16
N VAL A 456 6.14 -30.23 4.26
CA VAL A 456 6.67 -29.03 3.61
C VAL A 456 6.14 -27.80 4.34
N VAL A 457 7.02 -26.98 4.89
CA VAL A 457 6.66 -25.72 5.56
C VAL A 457 6.87 -24.56 4.60
N VAL A 458 5.83 -23.75 4.40
CA VAL A 458 5.90 -22.50 3.64
C VAL A 458 5.69 -21.32 4.57
N ARG A 459 6.65 -20.40 4.62
CA ARG A 459 6.68 -19.30 5.59
C ARG A 459 6.76 -17.93 4.93
N THR A 460 5.85 -17.05 5.30
CA THR A 460 5.97 -15.61 5.00
C THR A 460 7.02 -14.97 5.92
N ARG A 461 7.93 -14.17 5.35
CA ARG A 461 9.03 -13.54 6.09
C ARG A 461 8.88 -12.03 6.11
N ASP A 462 8.95 -11.41 4.94
CA ASP A 462 8.92 -9.95 4.75
C ASP A 462 7.68 -9.51 3.95
N ILE A 463 6.52 -10.01 4.38
CA ILE A 463 5.22 -9.68 3.80
C ILE A 463 4.31 -9.15 4.91
N GLY A 464 3.86 -7.90 4.75
CA GLY A 464 3.02 -7.22 5.73
C GLY A 464 1.54 -7.59 5.67
N HIS A 465 1.06 -8.21 4.59
CA HIS A 465 -0.33 -8.60 4.37
C HIS A 465 -0.42 -10.11 4.04
N GLU A 466 -1.60 -10.60 3.68
CA GLU A 466 -1.75 -12.02 3.31
C GLU A 466 -0.93 -12.37 2.06
N PHE A 467 -0.43 -13.61 1.98
CA PHE A 467 0.22 -14.18 0.82
C PHE A 467 -0.63 -15.31 0.20
N PRO A 468 -0.86 -15.29 -1.12
CA PRO A 468 -0.74 -14.11 -1.97
C PRO A 468 -1.74 -13.04 -1.56
N GLY A 469 -1.35 -11.77 -1.74
CA GLY A 469 -2.29 -10.65 -1.67
C GLY A 469 -2.96 -10.42 -3.03
N GLY A 470 -3.81 -9.40 -3.09
CA GLY A 470 -4.48 -8.94 -4.29
C GLY A 470 -5.72 -9.75 -4.64
N THR A 471 -5.88 -10.00 -5.94
CA THR A 471 -6.92 -10.86 -6.50
C THR A 471 -6.53 -12.33 -6.35
N ILE A 472 -6.77 -12.87 -5.15
CA ILE A 472 -6.44 -14.24 -4.73
C ILE A 472 -7.10 -15.34 -5.57
N ASP A 473 -8.10 -15.01 -6.37
CA ASP A 473 -8.77 -15.85 -7.35
C ASP A 473 -7.98 -16.00 -8.65
N SER A 474 -7.22 -14.95 -8.99
CA SER A 474 -6.52 -14.84 -10.26
C SER A 474 -5.01 -15.10 -10.16
N ASN A 475 -4.39 -14.77 -9.02
CA ASN A 475 -2.99 -15.05 -8.77
C ASN A 475 -2.84 -16.56 -8.55
N GLU A 476 -1.83 -17.17 -9.16
CA GLU A 476 -1.64 -18.61 -9.11
C GLU A 476 -0.24 -18.95 -8.59
N PRO A 477 -0.03 -18.88 -7.27
CA PRO A 477 1.08 -19.55 -6.61
C PRO A 477 0.74 -21.00 -6.27
N TRP A 478 1.69 -21.90 -6.48
CA TRP A 478 1.54 -23.32 -6.16
C TRP A 478 2.88 -23.94 -5.78
N LEU A 479 2.81 -25.08 -5.11
CA LEU A 479 3.97 -25.93 -4.90
C LEU A 479 4.10 -26.94 -6.02
N GLN A 480 5.31 -27.03 -6.58
CA GLN A 480 5.74 -28.20 -7.33
C GLN A 480 6.67 -29.03 -6.45
N VAL A 481 6.43 -30.32 -6.39
CA VAL A 481 7.30 -31.30 -5.75
C VAL A 481 7.70 -32.31 -6.82
N GLU A 482 8.99 -32.50 -7.03
CA GLU A 482 9.49 -33.53 -7.94
C GLU A 482 10.58 -34.38 -7.27
N GLY A 483 10.49 -35.69 -7.45
CA GLY A 483 11.54 -36.64 -7.09
C GLY A 483 12.18 -37.21 -8.34
N ARG A 484 13.50 -37.06 -8.50
CA ARG A 484 14.25 -37.63 -9.63
C ARG A 484 15.34 -38.59 -9.18
N ASP A 485 15.52 -39.68 -9.91
CA ASP A 485 16.62 -40.61 -9.67
C ASP A 485 18.00 -40.04 -10.09
N GLN A 486 19.08 -40.81 -9.91
CA GLN A 486 20.43 -40.38 -10.29
C GLN A 486 20.61 -40.17 -11.80
N SER A 487 19.80 -40.84 -12.63
CA SER A 487 19.78 -40.66 -14.09
C SER A 487 18.91 -39.49 -14.54
N GLY A 488 18.22 -38.81 -13.62
CA GLY A 488 17.34 -37.68 -13.90
C GLY A 488 15.91 -38.08 -14.28
N HIS A 489 15.55 -39.37 -14.25
CA HIS A 489 14.18 -39.80 -14.52
C HIS A 489 13.27 -39.41 -13.37
N LEU A 490 12.04 -39.02 -13.71
CA LEU A 490 11.02 -38.65 -12.74
C LEU A 490 10.48 -39.91 -12.05
N VAL A 491 10.55 -39.94 -10.72
CA VAL A 491 10.04 -41.03 -9.88
C VAL A 491 8.62 -40.72 -9.40
N PHE A 492 8.40 -39.49 -8.94
CA PHE A 492 7.11 -38.99 -8.48
C PHE A 492 7.03 -37.49 -8.68
N SER A 493 5.80 -36.93 -8.75
CA SER A 493 5.63 -35.49 -8.87
C SER A 493 4.22 -34.99 -8.56
N SER A 494 4.16 -33.75 -8.08
CA SER A 494 2.93 -32.96 -8.01
C SER A 494 3.21 -31.53 -8.49
N GLY A 495 2.23 -30.89 -9.13
CA GLY A 495 2.34 -29.48 -9.54
C GLY A 495 3.17 -29.24 -10.81
N HIS A 496 3.26 -30.23 -11.71
CA HIS A 496 3.78 -29.99 -13.06
C HIS A 496 2.78 -29.19 -13.90
N LEU A 497 3.27 -28.62 -15.00
CA LEU A 497 2.38 -28.05 -16.01
C LEU A 497 1.88 -29.16 -16.93
N GLU A 498 0.60 -29.11 -17.26
CA GLU A 498 -0.01 -29.92 -18.31
C GLU A 498 0.39 -29.38 -19.70
N PRO A 499 0.17 -30.14 -20.79
CA PRO A 499 0.48 -29.68 -22.15
C PRO A 499 -0.18 -28.35 -22.53
N ASP A 500 -1.37 -28.07 -21.98
CA ASP A 500 -2.12 -26.81 -22.18
C ASP A 500 -1.64 -25.66 -21.29
N GLN A 501 -0.55 -25.85 -20.52
CA GLN A 501 0.02 -24.90 -19.57
C GLN A 501 -0.85 -24.64 -18.33
N SER A 502 -1.91 -25.43 -18.10
CA SER A 502 -2.57 -25.49 -16.79
C SER A 502 -1.66 -26.19 -15.77
N VAL A 503 -1.84 -25.88 -14.49
CA VAL A 503 -1.10 -26.56 -13.40
C VAL A 503 -1.88 -27.81 -13.02
N ASP A 504 -1.18 -28.91 -12.72
CA ASP A 504 -1.76 -30.14 -12.16
C ASP A 504 -2.83 -29.78 -11.10
N ALA A 505 -4.07 -30.22 -11.34
CA ALA A 505 -5.18 -29.89 -10.48
C ALA A 505 -5.04 -30.45 -9.05
N ARG A 506 -4.14 -31.43 -8.83
CA ARG A 506 -3.80 -32.00 -7.52
C ARG A 506 -2.72 -31.21 -6.77
N ALA A 507 -2.12 -30.20 -7.39
CA ALA A 507 -1.12 -29.36 -6.72
C ALA A 507 -1.71 -28.64 -5.51
N HIS A 508 -0.85 -28.28 -4.55
CA HIS A 508 -1.24 -27.36 -3.49
C HIS A 508 -1.22 -25.92 -4.02
N PHE A 509 -2.33 -25.19 -3.90
CA PHE A 509 -2.45 -23.82 -4.39
C PHE A 509 -2.65 -22.83 -3.23
N PHE A 510 -1.83 -21.78 -3.16
CA PHE A 510 -2.07 -20.68 -2.24
C PHE A 510 -3.02 -19.67 -2.88
N ARG A 511 -4.32 -19.96 -2.91
CA ARG A 511 -5.32 -19.10 -3.59
C ARG A 511 -6.69 -19.13 -2.92
N GLY A 512 -7.59 -18.28 -3.38
CA GLY A 512 -9.01 -18.32 -3.05
C GLY A 512 -9.81 -18.86 -4.23
N LEU A 513 -10.53 -19.97 -4.05
CA LEU A 513 -11.37 -20.52 -5.12
C LEU A 513 -12.81 -20.05 -4.95
N LEU A 514 -13.22 -19.07 -5.76
CA LEU A 514 -14.53 -18.42 -5.66
C LEU A 514 -15.59 -19.17 -6.47
N LEU A 515 -16.82 -19.20 -5.95
CA LEU A 515 -17.97 -19.87 -6.55
C LEU A 515 -19.09 -18.89 -6.91
N ASP A 516 -19.73 -19.15 -8.04
CA ASP A 516 -20.99 -18.51 -8.43
C ASP A 516 -22.19 -19.12 -7.68
N LYS A 517 -23.40 -18.63 -7.98
CA LYS A 517 -24.65 -19.15 -7.38
C LYS A 517 -24.96 -20.63 -7.70
N ASN A 518 -24.37 -21.17 -8.77
CA ASN A 518 -24.54 -22.56 -9.21
C ASN A 518 -23.41 -23.46 -8.67
N GLY A 519 -22.47 -22.90 -7.91
CA GLY A 519 -21.30 -23.61 -7.39
C GLY A 519 -20.23 -23.86 -8.44
N GLU A 520 -20.25 -23.14 -9.57
CA GLU A 520 -19.20 -23.16 -10.58
C GLU A 520 -18.06 -22.22 -10.22
N PHE A 521 -16.85 -22.51 -10.71
CA PHE A 521 -15.68 -21.67 -10.46
C PHE A 521 -15.77 -20.34 -11.20
N ILE A 522 -15.46 -19.25 -10.49
CA ILE A 522 -15.25 -17.92 -11.07
C ILE A 522 -13.85 -17.89 -11.71
N LEU A 523 -13.77 -18.19 -13.00
CA LEU A 523 -12.51 -18.29 -13.75
C LEU A 523 -12.20 -17.06 -14.63
N LYS A 524 -13.18 -16.16 -14.80
CA LYS A 524 -13.10 -15.04 -15.73
C LYS A 524 -12.93 -13.70 -15.01
N ARG A 525 -12.49 -13.70 -13.75
CA ARG A 525 -12.38 -12.48 -12.92
C ARG A 525 -13.69 -11.68 -12.94
N ASN A 526 -14.80 -12.38 -12.75
CA ASN A 526 -16.19 -11.91 -12.74
C ASN A 526 -16.73 -11.84 -11.30
N PRO A 527 -16.21 -10.94 -10.44
CA PRO A 527 -16.51 -10.94 -9.01
C PRO A 527 -17.97 -10.59 -8.71
N HIS A 528 -18.71 -9.98 -9.64
CA HIS A 528 -20.13 -9.68 -9.46
C HIS A 528 -21.02 -10.94 -9.41
N GLU A 529 -20.52 -12.09 -9.87
CA GLU A 529 -21.24 -13.37 -9.76
C GLU A 529 -20.87 -14.16 -8.50
N TRP A 530 -19.88 -13.68 -7.72
CA TRP A 530 -19.38 -14.36 -6.54
C TRP A 530 -20.43 -14.44 -5.43
N VAL A 531 -20.67 -15.65 -4.93
CA VAL A 531 -21.58 -15.94 -3.81
C VAL A 531 -20.85 -16.48 -2.59
N THR A 532 -19.86 -17.35 -2.79
CA THR A 532 -19.09 -17.95 -1.69
C THR A 532 -17.70 -18.38 -2.12
N THR A 533 -16.84 -18.64 -1.15
CA THR A 533 -15.46 -19.12 -1.38
C THR A 533 -15.37 -20.57 -0.92
N LEU A 534 -14.94 -21.46 -1.82
CA LEU A 534 -14.81 -22.89 -1.51
C LEU A 534 -13.69 -23.15 -0.50
N TYR A 535 -12.53 -22.54 -0.73
CA TYR A 535 -11.38 -22.53 0.16
C TYR A 535 -10.54 -21.26 -0.05
N LYS A 536 -9.75 -20.90 0.96
CA LYS A 536 -8.81 -19.77 0.94
C LYS A 536 -7.53 -20.20 1.66
N ASN A 537 -6.52 -20.59 0.89
CA ASN A 537 -5.25 -21.12 1.39
C ASN A 537 -4.16 -20.04 1.43
N THR A 538 -4.53 -18.81 1.81
CA THR A 538 -3.58 -17.70 1.96
C THR A 538 -2.86 -17.79 3.31
N ILE A 539 -1.59 -17.40 3.34
CA ILE A 539 -0.76 -17.37 4.55
C ILE A 539 -0.77 -15.94 5.14
N PRO A 540 -1.15 -15.75 6.42
CA PRO A 540 -1.08 -14.44 7.07
C PRO A 540 0.35 -13.91 7.25
N PRO A 541 0.54 -12.60 7.49
CA PRO A 541 1.84 -11.97 7.73
C PRO A 541 2.62 -12.63 8.87
N GLY A 542 3.90 -12.94 8.62
CA GLY A 542 4.78 -13.55 9.63
C GLY A 542 4.24 -14.89 10.14
N SER A 543 3.54 -15.64 9.28
CA SER A 543 3.00 -16.95 9.59
C SER A 543 3.55 -18.03 8.65
N ALA A 544 3.19 -19.28 8.93
CA ALA A 544 3.60 -20.44 8.17
C ALA A 544 2.41 -21.38 7.90
N GLU A 545 2.49 -22.16 6.84
CA GLU A 545 1.59 -23.26 6.49
C GLU A 545 2.39 -24.56 6.43
N VAL A 546 1.79 -25.68 6.80
CA VAL A 546 2.39 -27.01 6.57
C VAL A 546 1.57 -27.74 5.53
N ILE A 547 2.24 -28.29 4.52
CA ILE A 547 1.64 -29.02 3.42
C ILE A 547 2.15 -30.45 3.47
N HIS A 548 1.23 -31.41 3.47
CA HIS A 548 1.54 -32.82 3.59
C HIS A 548 1.51 -33.49 2.22
N TYR A 549 2.61 -34.14 1.84
CA TYR A 549 2.66 -34.99 0.65
C TYR A 549 2.84 -36.44 1.07
N ARG A 550 2.23 -37.38 0.35
CA ARG A 550 2.38 -38.82 0.61
C ARG A 550 2.99 -39.50 -0.60
N TRP A 551 3.93 -40.41 -0.36
CA TRP A 551 4.50 -41.28 -1.38
C TRP A 551 4.59 -42.71 -0.86
N SER A 552 4.00 -43.67 -1.58
CA SER A 552 4.15 -45.09 -1.32
C SER A 552 5.33 -45.64 -2.11
N ILE A 553 6.41 -46.01 -1.42
CA ILE A 553 7.64 -46.48 -2.06
C ILE A 553 7.42 -47.91 -2.60
N PRO A 554 7.76 -48.20 -3.87
CA PRO A 554 7.69 -49.58 -4.38
C PRO A 554 8.61 -50.52 -3.60
N GLN A 555 8.24 -51.80 -3.50
CA GLN A 555 9.00 -52.79 -2.70
C GLN A 555 10.40 -53.06 -3.24
N ASP A 556 10.58 -52.92 -4.55
CA ASP A 556 11.83 -53.14 -5.30
C ASP A 556 12.59 -51.84 -5.61
N PHE A 557 12.16 -50.72 -5.02
CA PHE A 557 12.77 -49.41 -5.28
C PHE A 557 14.03 -49.22 -4.42
N ASP A 558 15.21 -49.32 -5.03
CA ASP A 558 16.53 -49.22 -4.38
C ASP A 558 17.41 -48.15 -5.04
N GLN A 559 16.87 -46.94 -5.25
CA GLN A 559 17.57 -45.85 -5.92
C GLN A 559 17.59 -44.59 -5.06
N SER A 560 18.67 -43.81 -5.10
CA SER A 560 18.64 -42.50 -4.46
C SER A 560 17.81 -41.52 -5.27
N VAL A 561 16.97 -40.73 -4.60
CA VAL A 561 16.10 -39.73 -5.23
C VAL A 561 16.49 -38.34 -4.74
N LYS A 562 16.68 -37.40 -5.66
CA LYS A 562 16.75 -35.97 -5.33
C LYS A 562 15.33 -35.40 -5.39
N ILE A 563 14.83 -34.95 -4.25
CA ILE A 563 13.59 -34.19 -4.15
C ILE A 563 13.93 -32.71 -4.34
N VAL A 564 13.12 -32.03 -5.16
CA VAL A 564 13.13 -30.58 -5.28
C VAL A 564 11.71 -30.08 -5.07
N VAL A 565 11.56 -29.10 -4.17
CA VAL A 565 10.30 -28.39 -3.97
C VAL A 565 10.47 -26.95 -4.43
N HIS A 566 9.64 -26.53 -5.36
CA HIS A 566 9.58 -25.15 -5.83
C HIS A 566 8.26 -24.50 -5.40
N LEU A 567 8.34 -23.29 -4.84
CA LEU A 567 7.19 -22.39 -4.80
C LEU A 567 7.21 -21.53 -6.04
N TYR A 568 6.28 -21.81 -6.95
CA TYR A 568 6.08 -21.01 -8.15
C TYR A 568 5.02 -19.94 -7.96
N TYR A 569 5.08 -18.91 -8.79
CA TYR A 569 4.06 -17.88 -8.91
C TYR A 569 3.85 -17.52 -10.39
N ARG A 570 2.57 -17.50 -10.80
CA ARG A 570 2.12 -16.94 -12.08
C ARG A 570 1.08 -15.85 -11.84
N LYS A 571 1.28 -14.66 -12.44
CA LYS A 571 0.29 -13.58 -12.43
C LYS A 571 -0.80 -13.91 -13.46
N PHE A 572 -2.03 -14.18 -13.01
CA PHE A 572 -3.14 -14.72 -13.81
C PHE A 572 -2.95 -16.19 -14.18
N ASN A 573 -3.88 -17.03 -13.72
CA ASN A 573 -3.96 -18.43 -14.12
C ASN A 573 -4.24 -18.57 -15.63
N ARG A 574 -4.04 -19.78 -16.17
CA ARG A 574 -4.20 -20.06 -17.61
C ARG A 574 -5.60 -19.72 -18.15
N SER A 575 -6.65 -20.00 -17.38
CA SER A 575 -8.03 -19.72 -17.81
C SER A 575 -8.28 -18.23 -18.08
N ILE A 576 -7.61 -17.34 -17.36
CA ILE A 576 -7.73 -15.88 -17.54
C ILE A 576 -7.07 -15.43 -18.84
N THR A 577 -5.89 -15.96 -19.18
CA THR A 577 -5.22 -15.61 -20.44
C THR A 577 -6.00 -16.12 -21.64
N GLU A 578 -6.55 -17.32 -21.55
CA GLU A 578 -7.41 -17.91 -22.59
C GLU A 578 -8.73 -17.15 -22.75
N THR A 579 -9.29 -16.64 -21.66
CA THR A 579 -10.54 -15.88 -21.71
C THR A 579 -10.34 -14.49 -22.33
N PHE A 580 -9.24 -13.80 -22.01
CA PHE A 580 -9.11 -12.36 -22.30
C PHE A 580 -8.06 -11.98 -23.35
N LEU A 581 -7.21 -12.90 -23.79
CA LEU A 581 -6.25 -12.63 -24.85
C LEU A 581 -6.68 -13.36 -26.12
N GLU A 582 -6.82 -12.63 -27.23
CA GLU A 582 -7.12 -13.22 -28.54
C GLU A 582 -6.09 -14.28 -28.95
N ASN A 583 -4.82 -14.03 -28.60
CA ASN A 583 -3.71 -14.98 -28.75
C ASN A 583 -3.12 -15.21 -27.36
N PRO A 584 -3.56 -16.26 -26.63
CA PRO A 584 -3.05 -16.56 -25.30
C PRO A 584 -1.54 -16.76 -25.34
N ILE A 585 -0.83 -16.10 -24.42
CA ILE A 585 0.61 -16.26 -24.23
C ILE A 585 0.88 -17.00 -22.94
N ASP A 586 2.03 -17.64 -22.87
CA ASP A 586 2.53 -18.23 -21.64
C ASP A 586 3.13 -17.11 -20.78
N LEU A 587 2.46 -16.82 -19.68
CA LEU A 587 2.91 -15.78 -18.76
C LEU A 587 4.10 -16.28 -17.94
N PRO A 588 5.02 -15.38 -17.54
CA PRO A 588 6.19 -15.76 -16.76
C PRO A 588 5.81 -16.48 -15.47
N ILE A 589 6.46 -17.61 -15.23
CA ILE A 589 6.40 -18.36 -13.98
C ILE A 589 7.67 -18.04 -13.21
N ILE A 590 7.52 -17.52 -11.99
CA ILE A 590 8.62 -17.12 -11.13
C ILE A 590 8.80 -18.15 -10.02
N THR A 591 10.00 -18.70 -9.87
CA THR A 591 10.39 -19.46 -8.68
C THR A 591 10.65 -18.49 -7.53
N MET A 592 9.77 -18.47 -6.53
CA MET A 592 9.89 -17.59 -5.37
C MET A 592 10.84 -18.16 -4.32
N ALA A 593 10.79 -19.48 -4.11
CA ALA A 593 11.63 -20.19 -3.16
C ALA A 593 11.83 -21.64 -3.62
N THR A 594 12.90 -22.27 -3.14
CA THR A 594 13.22 -23.66 -3.46
C THR A 594 13.90 -24.32 -2.28
N ASP A 595 13.61 -25.59 -2.08
CA ASP A 595 14.35 -26.45 -1.16
C ASP A 595 14.58 -27.83 -1.79
N THR A 596 15.59 -28.56 -1.29
CA THR A 596 15.98 -29.87 -1.84
C THR A 596 16.35 -30.86 -0.75
N LEU A 597 16.02 -32.13 -0.96
CA LEU A 597 16.38 -33.22 -0.06
C LEU A 597 16.87 -34.42 -0.86
N ARG A 598 17.86 -35.15 -0.35
CA ARG A 598 18.26 -36.45 -0.92
C ARG A 598 17.62 -37.59 -0.15
N LEU A 599 16.86 -38.44 -0.82
CA LEU A 599 16.42 -39.72 -0.30
C LEU A 599 17.42 -40.80 -0.67
N LEU A 600 17.88 -41.56 0.32
CA LEU A 600 18.84 -42.64 0.16
C LEU A 600 18.20 -43.96 0.59
N PRO A 601 18.34 -45.07 -0.15
CA PRO A 601 17.91 -46.37 0.35
C PRO A 601 18.87 -46.86 1.44
N GLY A 602 18.37 -47.67 2.38
CA GLY A 602 19.20 -48.46 3.28
C GLY A 602 19.06 -48.11 4.76
N THR A 603 20.18 -48.03 5.48
CA THR A 603 20.19 -47.75 6.93
C THR A 603 20.31 -46.26 7.24
N PRO A 604 19.66 -45.74 8.30
CA PRO A 604 19.74 -44.32 8.67
C PRO A 604 21.18 -43.85 8.88
N ASP A 605 21.62 -42.89 8.05
CA ASP A 605 22.95 -42.26 8.11
C ASP A 605 22.85 -40.74 7.83
N CYS A 606 21.65 -40.18 7.90
CA CYS A 606 21.40 -38.77 7.65
C CYS A 606 21.23 -38.02 8.97
N ASP A 607 22.05 -37.00 9.18
CA ASP A 607 21.97 -36.12 10.34
C ASP A 607 20.72 -35.25 10.30
N GLN A 608 20.07 -35.09 11.46
CA GLN A 608 19.00 -34.13 11.67
C GLN A 608 19.56 -32.80 12.16
N ASP A 609 19.00 -31.69 11.68
CA ASP A 609 19.33 -30.35 12.19
C ASP A 609 18.53 -30.02 13.46
N THR A 610 18.78 -30.79 14.50
CA THR A 610 18.06 -30.72 15.78
C THR A 610 18.25 -29.40 16.54
N LYS A 611 19.14 -28.51 16.07
CA LYS A 611 19.37 -27.20 16.68
C LYS A 611 18.65 -26.06 15.96
N ALA A 612 18.01 -26.30 14.82
CA ALA A 612 17.28 -25.30 14.05
C ALA A 612 15.89 -24.98 14.64
N PHE A 613 15.87 -24.40 15.86
CA PHE A 613 14.64 -24.08 16.57
C PHE A 613 13.69 -23.16 15.78
N LEU A 614 14.19 -22.32 14.86
CA LEU A 614 13.33 -21.48 14.03
C LEU A 614 12.49 -22.28 13.04
N ARG A 615 13.04 -23.36 12.45
CA ARG A 615 12.29 -24.27 11.57
C ARG A 615 11.20 -25.00 12.35
N ILE A 616 11.53 -25.47 13.56
CA ILE A 616 10.56 -26.10 14.47
C ILE A 616 9.47 -25.10 14.89
N ASN A 617 9.83 -23.84 15.15
CA ASN A 617 8.86 -22.81 15.48
C ASN A 617 7.90 -22.55 14.30
N ASP A 618 8.40 -22.55 13.06
CA ASP A 618 7.57 -22.37 11.86
C ASP A 618 6.59 -23.53 11.66
N TYR A 619 7.08 -24.77 11.81
CA TYR A 619 6.23 -25.95 11.83
C TYR A 619 5.15 -25.85 12.92
N GLY A 620 5.52 -25.44 14.14
CA GLY A 620 4.58 -25.21 15.25
C GLY A 620 3.51 -24.15 14.93
N ILE A 621 3.88 -23.07 14.22
CA ILE A 621 2.94 -22.04 13.75
C ILE A 621 1.95 -22.65 12.74
N GLY A 622 2.44 -23.43 11.77
CA GLY A 622 1.59 -24.08 10.77
C GLY A 622 0.64 -25.12 11.39
N MET A 623 1.14 -25.97 12.30
CA MET A 623 0.32 -26.93 13.05
C MET A 623 -0.77 -26.24 13.88
N LEU A 624 -0.46 -25.09 14.48
CA LEU A 624 -1.45 -24.28 15.19
C LEU A 624 -2.55 -23.77 14.25
N ARG A 625 -2.22 -23.39 13.01
CA ARG A 625 -3.20 -22.94 12.01
C ARG A 625 -4.10 -24.07 11.55
N GLN A 626 -3.56 -25.28 11.44
CA GLN A 626 -4.33 -26.51 11.21
C GLN A 626 -5.13 -26.99 12.44
N ASN A 627 -5.07 -26.26 13.56
CA ASN A 627 -5.70 -26.62 14.82
C ASN A 627 -5.20 -27.95 15.42
N ASN A 628 -4.02 -28.44 14.99
CA ASN A 628 -3.32 -29.56 15.62
C ASN A 628 -2.55 -29.06 16.85
N LEU A 629 -3.28 -28.86 17.95
CA LEU A 629 -2.72 -28.28 19.18
C LEU A 629 -1.62 -29.13 19.80
N GLU A 630 -1.69 -30.45 19.66
CA GLU A 630 -0.67 -31.36 20.20
C GLU A 630 0.65 -31.23 19.44
N ALA A 631 0.63 -31.31 18.11
CA ALA A 631 1.85 -31.15 17.31
C ALA A 631 2.46 -29.75 17.50
N ALA A 632 1.62 -28.71 17.53
CA ALA A 632 2.06 -27.34 17.80
C ALA A 632 2.70 -27.20 19.20
N ARG A 633 2.11 -27.81 20.23
CA ARG A 633 2.65 -27.80 21.60
C ARG A 633 4.02 -28.48 21.65
N ARG A 634 4.15 -29.70 21.11
CA ARG A 634 5.42 -30.44 21.08
C ARG A 634 6.50 -29.65 20.36
N ALA A 635 6.17 -29.01 19.24
CA ALA A 635 7.10 -28.15 18.51
C ALA A 635 7.57 -26.97 19.38
N PHE A 636 6.66 -26.24 20.02
CA PHE A 636 7.06 -25.10 20.87
C PHE A 636 7.75 -25.51 22.18
N GLU A 637 7.47 -26.69 22.73
CA GLU A 637 8.25 -27.29 23.83
C GLU A 637 9.69 -27.52 23.39
N GLN A 638 9.91 -28.16 22.23
CA GLN A 638 11.25 -28.34 21.67
C GLN A 638 11.96 -27.00 21.42
N VAL A 639 11.25 -25.98 20.94
CA VAL A 639 11.83 -24.65 20.72
C VAL A 639 12.42 -24.07 22.00
N VAL A 640 11.69 -24.14 23.11
CA VAL A 640 12.17 -23.58 24.39
C VAL A 640 13.23 -24.45 25.05
N ASP A 641 13.25 -25.75 24.77
CA ASP A 641 14.30 -26.66 25.23
C ASP A 641 15.62 -26.42 24.48
N ILE A 642 15.56 -26.22 23.16
CA ILE A 642 16.74 -25.94 22.31
C ILE A 642 17.28 -24.54 22.57
N ASN A 643 16.40 -23.54 22.70
CA ASN A 643 16.78 -22.16 22.97
C ASN A 643 15.98 -21.55 24.15
N PRO A 644 16.46 -21.77 25.39
CA PRO A 644 15.83 -21.22 26.59
C PRO A 644 15.83 -19.69 26.71
N GLU A 645 16.59 -18.97 25.88
CA GLU A 645 16.64 -17.51 25.85
C GLU A 645 15.70 -16.90 24.78
N TYR A 646 14.93 -17.73 24.08
CA TYR A 646 13.98 -17.27 23.08
C TYR A 646 12.60 -16.98 23.68
N ALA A 647 12.39 -15.74 24.14
CA ALA A 647 11.15 -15.32 24.81
C ALA A 647 9.87 -15.55 23.99
N ASP A 648 9.90 -15.35 22.66
CA ASP A 648 8.73 -15.59 21.80
C ASP A 648 8.38 -17.10 21.73
N GLY A 649 9.34 -18.00 21.92
CA GLY A 649 9.10 -19.45 22.01
C GLY A 649 8.19 -19.80 23.20
N PHE A 650 8.48 -19.23 24.37
CA PHE A 650 7.64 -19.38 25.56
C PHE A 650 6.26 -18.73 25.40
N VAL A 651 6.17 -17.60 24.71
CA VAL A 651 4.87 -16.97 24.38
C VAL A 651 4.05 -17.86 23.45
N ASN A 652 4.67 -18.49 22.46
CA ASN A 652 4.00 -19.41 21.54
C ASN A 652 3.54 -20.68 22.26
N LEU A 653 4.35 -21.23 23.16
CA LEU A 653 3.92 -22.33 24.04
C LEU A 653 2.72 -21.93 24.91
N ALA A 654 2.77 -20.76 25.56
CA ALA A 654 1.65 -20.26 26.36
C ALA A 654 0.37 -20.08 25.53
N ARG A 655 0.48 -19.59 24.29
CA ARG A 655 -0.65 -19.45 23.35
C ARG A 655 -1.37 -20.78 23.14
N ILE A 656 -0.64 -21.88 23.00
CA ILE A 656 -1.22 -23.22 22.88
C ILE A 656 -1.84 -23.68 24.19
N LEU A 657 -1.10 -23.56 25.30
CA LEU A 657 -1.59 -23.97 26.62
C LEU A 657 -2.88 -23.24 27.03
N ILE A 658 -3.05 -21.98 26.63
CA ILE A 658 -4.29 -21.21 26.81
C ILE A 658 -5.46 -21.81 26.00
N LYS A 659 -5.22 -22.22 24.75
CA LYS A 659 -6.23 -22.88 23.91
C LYS A 659 -6.64 -24.24 24.49
N GLU A 660 -5.71 -24.96 25.12
CA GLU A 660 -5.97 -26.22 25.82
C GLU A 660 -6.59 -26.06 27.21
N GLY A 661 -6.70 -24.83 27.72
CA GLY A 661 -7.22 -24.56 29.08
C GLY A 661 -6.21 -24.82 30.21
N LYS A 662 -4.94 -25.11 29.89
CA LYS A 662 -3.85 -25.36 30.86
C LYS A 662 -3.25 -24.05 31.39
N PHE A 663 -4.08 -23.25 32.07
CA PHE A 663 -3.72 -21.88 32.46
C PHE A 663 -2.53 -21.77 33.41
N ALA A 664 -2.34 -22.70 34.35
CA ALA A 664 -1.20 -22.66 35.27
C ALA A 664 0.14 -22.87 34.54
N ALA A 665 0.19 -23.83 33.61
CA ALA A 665 1.38 -24.05 32.79
C ALA A 665 1.62 -22.87 31.84
N ALA A 666 0.56 -22.30 31.26
CA ALA A 666 0.66 -21.11 30.44
C ALA A 666 1.25 -19.92 31.23
N GLU A 667 0.81 -19.69 32.47
CA GLU A 667 1.39 -18.64 33.33
C GLU A 667 2.88 -18.85 33.58
N GLY A 668 3.30 -20.09 33.85
CA GLY A 668 4.73 -20.42 34.02
C GLY A 668 5.57 -20.12 32.77
N ALA A 669 5.06 -20.45 31.58
CA ALA A 669 5.71 -20.09 30.32
C ALA A 669 5.77 -18.56 30.11
N LEU A 670 4.69 -17.83 30.43
CA LEU A 670 4.67 -16.37 30.34
C LEU A 670 5.64 -15.72 31.34
N ASP A 671 5.78 -16.25 32.56
CA ASP A 671 6.75 -15.79 33.54
C ASP A 671 8.19 -15.95 33.02
N LYS A 672 8.49 -17.08 32.37
CA LYS A 672 9.78 -17.28 31.71
C LYS A 672 10.02 -16.27 30.60
N ALA A 673 9.03 -16.03 29.73
CA ALA A 673 9.14 -15.02 28.68
C ALA A 673 9.41 -13.61 29.25
N ILE A 674 8.75 -13.24 30.34
CA ILE A 674 8.95 -11.93 31.02
C ILE A 674 10.31 -11.87 31.72
N GLN A 675 10.80 -12.97 32.28
CA GLN A 675 12.12 -13.06 32.90
C GLN A 675 13.23 -12.81 31.86
N ILE A 676 13.12 -13.42 30.69
CA ILE A 676 14.07 -13.25 29.58
C ILE A 676 13.99 -11.83 29.02
N LYS A 677 12.76 -11.34 28.77
CA LYS A 677 12.52 -10.01 28.21
C LYS A 677 11.54 -9.23 29.09
N ASN A 678 12.10 -8.44 29.99
CA ASN A 678 11.31 -7.63 30.92
C ASN A 678 10.35 -6.70 30.16
N GLY A 679 9.08 -6.64 30.58
CA GLY A 679 8.09 -5.75 29.99
C GLY A 679 7.61 -6.16 28.58
N LEU A 680 7.75 -7.44 28.18
CA LEU A 680 7.31 -7.98 26.90
C LEU A 680 5.77 -7.90 26.73
N PRO A 681 5.24 -7.01 25.86
CA PRO A 681 3.79 -6.75 25.80
C PRO A 681 2.94 -7.95 25.39
N LYS A 682 3.46 -8.81 24.51
CA LYS A 682 2.84 -10.09 24.13
C LYS A 682 2.51 -10.96 25.34
N ALA A 683 3.44 -11.08 26.28
CA ALA A 683 3.24 -11.92 27.45
C ALA A 683 2.09 -11.40 28.33
N TYR A 684 2.04 -10.08 28.54
CA TYR A 684 0.92 -9.45 29.26
C TYR A 684 -0.40 -9.58 28.52
N TYR A 685 -0.41 -9.51 27.19
CA TYR A 685 -1.62 -9.76 26.39
C TYR A 685 -2.18 -11.16 26.61
N PHE A 686 -1.34 -12.20 26.50
CA PHE A 686 -1.77 -13.57 26.74
C PHE A 686 -2.14 -13.84 28.21
N ARG A 687 -1.45 -13.22 29.17
CA ARG A 687 -1.84 -13.23 30.58
C ARG A 687 -3.23 -12.62 30.80
N SER A 688 -3.53 -11.52 30.11
CA SER A 688 -4.85 -10.88 30.16
C SER A 688 -5.95 -11.83 29.65
N LEU A 689 -5.69 -12.57 28.57
CA LEU A 689 -6.61 -13.60 28.06
C LEU A 689 -6.84 -14.74 29.07
N ILE A 690 -5.81 -15.16 29.81
CA ILE A 690 -5.95 -16.13 30.91
C ILE A 690 -6.91 -15.58 31.98
N ARG A 691 -6.65 -14.36 32.47
CA ARG A 691 -7.50 -13.73 33.51
C ARG A 691 -8.94 -13.56 33.05
N LYS A 692 -9.14 -13.17 31.79
CA LYS A 692 -10.47 -13.07 31.18
C LYS A 692 -11.18 -14.43 31.15
N LYS A 693 -10.50 -15.50 30.70
CA LYS A 693 -11.07 -16.87 30.66
C LYS A 693 -11.38 -17.44 32.05
N GLN A 694 -10.64 -17.02 33.08
CA GLN A 694 -10.90 -17.36 34.48
C GLN A 694 -12.04 -16.54 35.11
N GLY A 695 -12.63 -15.58 34.39
CA GLY A 695 -13.65 -14.66 34.92
C GLY A 695 -13.08 -13.54 35.82
N ASN A 696 -11.76 -13.42 35.96
CA ASN A 696 -11.12 -12.32 36.66
C ASN A 696 -10.98 -11.09 35.74
N TYR A 697 -12.13 -10.50 35.40
CA TYR A 697 -12.20 -9.41 34.42
C TYR A 697 -11.49 -8.13 34.89
N LYS A 698 -11.48 -7.83 36.20
CA LYS A 698 -10.80 -6.64 36.75
C LYS A 698 -9.29 -6.67 36.48
N GLU A 699 -8.64 -7.81 36.74
CA GLU A 699 -7.21 -7.95 36.47
C GLU A 699 -6.94 -8.03 34.97
N ALA A 700 -7.81 -8.68 34.19
CA ALA A 700 -7.70 -8.71 32.74
C ALA A 700 -7.69 -7.30 32.14
N VAL A 701 -8.61 -6.41 32.57
CA VAL A 701 -8.63 -5.00 32.14
C VAL A 701 -7.32 -4.30 32.46
N LYS A 702 -6.81 -4.42 33.70
CA LYS A 702 -5.57 -3.77 34.12
C LYS A 702 -4.38 -4.17 33.23
N LEU A 703 -4.27 -5.46 32.93
CA LEU A 703 -3.22 -6.00 32.08
C LEU A 703 -3.40 -5.56 30.61
N PHE A 704 -4.61 -5.65 30.06
CA PHE A 704 -4.90 -5.17 28.71
C PHE A 704 -4.62 -3.68 28.55
N GLU A 705 -4.99 -2.85 29.52
CA GLU A 705 -4.68 -1.41 29.52
C GLU A 705 -3.17 -1.16 29.51
N THR A 706 -2.40 -1.95 30.27
CA THR A 706 -0.93 -1.89 30.25
C THR A 706 -0.37 -2.18 28.84
N VAL A 707 -0.95 -3.14 28.12
CA VAL A 707 -0.59 -3.43 26.73
C VAL A 707 -1.01 -2.29 25.80
N ARG A 708 -2.22 -1.74 25.99
CA ARG A 708 -2.81 -0.69 25.16
C ARG A 708 -1.99 0.60 25.17
N LEU A 709 -1.28 0.90 26.27
CA LEU A 709 -0.34 2.02 26.32
C LEU A 709 0.74 1.96 25.23
N LYS A 710 1.17 0.75 24.83
CA LYS A 710 2.15 0.53 23.76
C LYS A 710 1.49 0.23 22.41
N PHE A 711 0.31 -0.39 22.43
CA PHE A 711 -0.44 -0.79 21.23
C PHE A 711 -1.85 -0.18 21.24
N PRO A 712 -1.99 1.16 21.14
CA PRO A 712 -3.28 1.82 21.26
C PRO A 712 -4.21 1.52 20.09
N ASN A 713 -3.65 1.09 18.96
CA ASN A 713 -4.36 0.80 17.72
C ASN A 713 -4.42 -0.71 17.42
N ASP A 714 -4.13 -1.59 18.38
CA ASP A 714 -4.37 -3.03 18.14
C ASP A 714 -5.88 -3.30 18.15
N ARG A 715 -6.47 -3.54 16.97
CA ARG A 715 -7.92 -3.73 16.85
C ARG A 715 -8.42 -4.98 17.60
N ILE A 716 -7.60 -6.02 17.70
CA ILE A 716 -7.97 -7.24 18.42
C ILE A 716 -7.94 -6.99 19.91
N LEU A 717 -6.89 -6.35 20.43
CA LEU A 717 -6.81 -5.90 21.83
C LEU A 717 -8.00 -5.00 22.20
N LEU A 718 -8.34 -4.02 21.37
CA LEU A 718 -9.47 -3.13 21.62
C LEU A 718 -10.80 -3.91 21.74
N LYS A 719 -11.04 -4.89 20.86
CA LYS A 719 -12.23 -5.75 20.96
C LYS A 719 -12.20 -6.64 22.20
N GLU A 720 -11.05 -7.23 22.52
CA GLU A 720 -10.88 -8.08 23.71
C GLU A 720 -11.14 -7.29 25.00
N LEU A 721 -10.61 -6.06 25.07
CA LEU A 721 -10.80 -5.13 26.18
C LEU A 721 -12.25 -4.62 26.25
N GLY A 722 -12.85 -4.24 25.13
CA GLY A 722 -14.26 -3.83 25.06
C GLY A 722 -15.22 -4.92 25.53
N GLN A 723 -14.98 -6.17 25.13
CA GLN A 723 -15.75 -7.31 25.62
C GLN A 723 -15.51 -7.57 27.12
N THR A 724 -14.30 -7.32 27.62
CA THR A 724 -13.98 -7.48 29.05
C THR A 724 -14.70 -6.42 29.89
N TYR A 725 -14.75 -5.16 29.42
CA TYR A 725 -15.56 -4.11 30.04
C TYR A 725 -17.05 -4.42 30.02
N TYR A 726 -17.55 -5.02 28.95
CA TYR A 726 -18.94 -5.49 28.87
C TYR A 726 -19.26 -6.50 29.98
N PHE A 727 -18.37 -7.47 30.24
CA PHE A 727 -18.57 -8.44 31.33
C PHE A 727 -18.49 -7.83 32.74
N LEU A 728 -17.84 -6.67 32.89
CA LEU A 728 -17.85 -5.87 34.12
C LEU A 728 -19.04 -4.91 34.20
N GLU A 729 -19.94 -4.94 33.22
CA GLU A 729 -21.07 -4.01 33.07
C GLU A 729 -20.63 -2.53 32.99
N GLN A 730 -19.37 -2.29 32.61
CA GLN A 730 -18.82 -0.94 32.38
C GLN A 730 -19.10 -0.52 30.94
N PHE A 731 -20.38 -0.31 30.62
CA PHE A 731 -20.85 -0.13 29.26
C PHE A 731 -20.24 1.08 28.54
N ASP A 732 -20.00 2.21 29.21
CA ASP A 732 -19.40 3.40 28.58
C ASP A 732 -17.96 3.15 28.08
N LEU A 733 -17.18 2.41 28.86
CA LEU A 733 -15.82 2.03 28.48
C LEU A 733 -15.85 0.97 27.36
N ALA A 734 -16.77 0.02 27.43
CA ALA A 734 -16.99 -0.96 26.36
C ALA A 734 -17.34 -0.28 25.02
N LEU A 735 -18.28 0.67 25.03
CA LEU A 735 -18.64 1.48 23.86
C LEU A 735 -17.41 2.17 23.27
N THR A 736 -16.61 2.82 24.12
CA THR A 736 -15.40 3.53 23.69
C THR A 736 -14.43 2.59 22.97
N MET A 737 -14.17 1.40 23.53
CA MET A 737 -13.25 0.44 22.93
C MET A 737 -13.75 -0.11 21.60
N PHE A 738 -15.04 -0.45 21.50
CA PHE A 738 -15.61 -0.92 20.23
C PHE A 738 -15.67 0.18 19.17
N HIS A 739 -15.96 1.43 19.55
CA HIS A 739 -15.88 2.56 18.62
C HIS A 739 -14.44 2.80 18.14
N ASN A 740 -13.44 2.70 19.02
CA ASN A 740 -12.03 2.77 18.63
C ASN A 740 -11.65 1.65 17.65
N ALA A 741 -12.16 0.44 17.84
CA ALA A 741 -11.97 -0.65 16.87
C ALA A 741 -12.61 -0.32 15.51
N LEU A 742 -13.82 0.26 15.49
CA LEU A 742 -14.49 0.69 14.25
C LEU A 742 -13.82 1.89 13.56
N LEU A 743 -12.99 2.68 14.26
CA LEU A 743 -12.13 3.69 13.61
C LEU A 743 -10.99 3.06 12.79
N ILE A 744 -10.72 1.76 13.00
CA ILE A 744 -9.66 0.98 12.34
C ILE A 744 -10.24 -0.01 11.33
N ASP A 745 -11.39 -0.60 11.65
CA ASP A 745 -12.17 -1.42 10.73
C ASP A 745 -13.67 -1.13 10.88
N PRO A 746 -14.23 -0.20 10.08
CA PRO A 746 -15.64 0.17 10.12
C PRO A 746 -16.60 -0.95 9.71
N GLU A 747 -16.07 -2.07 9.21
CA GLU A 747 -16.84 -3.20 8.69
C GLU A 747 -16.73 -4.42 9.64
N ASP A 748 -16.13 -4.27 10.83
CA ASP A 748 -15.95 -5.36 11.81
C ASP A 748 -17.29 -5.84 12.39
N THR A 749 -17.67 -7.04 11.96
CA THR A 749 -18.94 -7.69 12.33
C THR A 749 -19.07 -7.90 13.84
N GLN A 750 -17.98 -8.25 14.53
CA GLN A 750 -17.98 -8.55 15.96
C GLN A 750 -18.15 -7.28 16.79
N ALA A 751 -17.52 -6.18 16.40
CA ALA A 751 -17.69 -4.88 17.04
C ALA A 751 -19.14 -4.40 16.93
N HIS A 752 -19.75 -4.49 15.74
CA HIS A 752 -21.16 -4.14 15.56
C HIS A 752 -22.11 -5.03 16.38
N TYR A 753 -21.85 -6.34 16.45
CA TYR A 753 -22.63 -7.24 17.31
C TYR A 753 -22.59 -6.84 18.79
N ASN A 754 -21.40 -6.54 19.32
CA ASN A 754 -21.26 -6.15 20.72
C ASN A 754 -21.85 -4.76 21.00
N LEU A 755 -21.67 -3.79 20.09
CA LEU A 755 -22.31 -2.47 20.21
C LEU A 755 -23.85 -2.58 20.21
N MET A 756 -24.42 -3.45 19.37
CA MET A 756 -25.85 -3.77 19.41
C MET A 756 -26.27 -4.28 20.80
N LEU A 757 -25.54 -5.25 21.37
CA LEU A 757 -25.87 -5.80 22.70
C LEU A 757 -25.76 -4.74 23.80
N ILE A 758 -24.71 -3.92 23.78
CA ILE A 758 -24.51 -2.83 24.75
C ILE A 758 -25.65 -1.83 24.67
N HIS A 759 -25.99 -1.36 23.45
CA HIS A 759 -27.07 -0.40 23.27
C HIS A 759 -28.43 -0.93 23.71
N LYS A 760 -28.71 -2.23 23.53
CA LYS A 760 -29.90 -2.88 24.11
C LYS A 760 -29.90 -2.83 25.64
N LYS A 761 -28.75 -3.11 26.27
CA LYS A 761 -28.61 -3.12 27.73
C LYS A 761 -28.80 -1.73 28.36
N ILE A 762 -28.30 -0.67 27.72
CA ILE A 762 -28.45 0.71 28.20
C ILE A 762 -29.74 1.40 27.71
N GLY A 763 -30.64 0.68 27.03
CA GLY A 763 -31.95 1.18 26.60
C GLY A 763 -31.97 2.04 25.33
N ASN A 764 -30.85 2.15 24.58
CA ASN A 764 -30.79 2.91 23.33
C ASN A 764 -31.18 2.03 22.12
N GLN A 765 -32.48 1.89 21.88
CA GLN A 765 -33.01 0.99 20.84
C GLN A 765 -32.63 1.42 19.41
N ASP A 766 -32.54 2.73 19.15
CA ASP A 766 -32.19 3.23 17.82
C ASP A 766 -30.77 2.84 17.42
N LYS A 767 -29.77 3.15 18.27
CA LYS A 767 -28.39 2.74 18.00
C LYS A 767 -28.22 1.22 17.98
N ALA A 768 -28.99 0.50 18.80
CA ALA A 768 -28.99 -0.96 18.75
C ALA A 768 -29.44 -1.48 17.39
N ARG A 769 -30.51 -0.90 16.83
CA ARG A 769 -31.01 -1.23 15.49
C ARG A 769 -30.02 -0.88 14.39
N ASP A 770 -29.36 0.27 14.48
CA ASP A 770 -28.32 0.66 13.51
C ASP A 770 -27.18 -0.35 13.47
N HIS A 771 -26.64 -0.72 14.65
CA HIS A 771 -25.59 -1.71 14.75
C HIS A 771 -26.05 -3.14 14.40
N GLN A 772 -27.32 -3.47 14.64
CA GLN A 772 -27.91 -4.71 14.13
C GLN A 772 -27.91 -4.75 12.60
N ASN A 773 -28.25 -3.63 11.93
CA ASN A 773 -28.24 -3.55 10.48
C ASN A 773 -26.81 -3.72 9.91
N TYR A 774 -25.80 -3.07 10.51
CA TYR A 774 -24.41 -3.28 10.13
C TYR A 774 -23.94 -4.72 10.36
N TYR A 775 -24.28 -5.32 11.52
CA TYR A 775 -23.98 -6.71 11.80
C TYR A 775 -24.60 -7.65 10.74
N LEU A 776 -25.86 -7.45 10.38
CA LEU A 776 -26.55 -8.25 9.37
C LEU A 776 -25.96 -8.05 7.97
N LYS A 777 -25.51 -6.83 7.65
CA LYS A 777 -24.83 -6.52 6.39
C LYS A 777 -23.51 -7.30 6.28
N TYR A 778 -22.66 -7.20 7.29
CA TYR A 778 -21.29 -7.73 7.25
C TYR A 778 -21.13 -9.18 7.71
N LYS A 779 -22.15 -9.81 8.32
CA LYS A 779 -22.05 -11.23 8.71
C LYS A 779 -21.98 -12.13 7.48
N PRO A 780 -21.19 -13.23 7.50
CA PRO A 780 -21.20 -14.21 6.43
C PRO A 780 -22.61 -14.77 6.15
N ASP A 781 -22.88 -15.13 4.90
CA ASP A 781 -24.10 -15.86 4.57
C ASP A 781 -23.94 -17.35 4.90
N GLU A 782 -24.78 -17.86 5.78
CA GLU A 782 -24.76 -19.28 6.12
C GLU A 782 -25.46 -20.14 5.06
N ALA A 783 -26.41 -19.57 4.30
CA ALA A 783 -27.12 -20.30 3.25
C ALA A 783 -26.20 -20.64 2.06
N ALA A 784 -25.22 -19.79 1.77
CA ALA A 784 -24.20 -20.02 0.76
C ALA A 784 -23.33 -21.28 0.99
N ARG A 785 -23.40 -21.89 2.18
CA ARG A 785 -22.73 -23.19 2.45
C ARG A 785 -23.29 -24.33 1.59
N ALA A 786 -24.56 -24.28 1.19
CA ALA A 786 -25.15 -25.30 0.31
C ALA A 786 -24.49 -25.29 -1.08
N VAL A 787 -24.14 -24.10 -1.59
CA VAL A 787 -23.43 -23.91 -2.86
C VAL A 787 -22.06 -24.57 -2.80
N SER A 788 -21.27 -24.28 -1.76
CA SER A 788 -19.94 -24.87 -1.61
C SER A 788 -19.98 -26.39 -1.38
N GLN A 789 -20.99 -26.91 -0.67
CA GLN A 789 -21.18 -28.35 -0.53
C GLN A 789 -21.41 -29.05 -1.88
N SER A 790 -22.22 -28.47 -2.77
CA SER A 790 -22.43 -29.03 -4.12
C SER A 790 -21.14 -29.03 -4.95
N ALA A 791 -20.32 -27.97 -4.84
CA ALA A 791 -19.04 -27.86 -5.53
C ALA A 791 -18.04 -28.91 -5.02
N ARG A 792 -17.98 -29.15 -3.70
CA ARG A 792 -17.12 -30.17 -3.09
C ARG A 792 -17.35 -31.57 -3.65
N LEU A 793 -18.60 -31.92 -3.95
CA LEU A 793 -18.94 -33.21 -4.53
C LEU A 793 -18.53 -33.34 -6.00
N ARG A 794 -18.49 -32.24 -6.74
CA ARG A 794 -18.16 -32.21 -8.18
C ARG A 794 -16.67 -32.09 -8.46
N PHE A 795 -15.93 -31.44 -7.57
CA PHE A 795 -14.52 -31.09 -7.76
C PHE A 795 -13.65 -31.73 -6.67
N PRO A 796 -13.26 -33.01 -6.79
CA PRO A 796 -12.59 -33.75 -5.73
C PRO A 796 -11.24 -33.13 -5.32
N ASN A 797 -10.43 -32.67 -6.27
CA ASN A 797 -9.14 -32.03 -5.95
C ASN A 797 -9.32 -30.71 -5.19
N ALA A 798 -10.29 -29.88 -5.60
CA ALA A 798 -10.63 -28.65 -4.89
C ALA A 798 -11.26 -28.92 -3.51
N ASN A 799 -11.99 -30.03 -3.36
CA ASN A 799 -12.49 -30.47 -2.06
C ASN A 799 -11.37 -30.93 -1.13
N ASN A 800 -10.31 -31.54 -1.66
CA ASN A 800 -9.10 -31.86 -0.89
C ASN A 800 -8.48 -30.59 -0.31
N GLU A 801 -8.23 -29.59 -1.17
CA GLU A 801 -7.71 -28.27 -0.77
C GLU A 801 -8.62 -27.48 0.19
N ALA A 802 -9.91 -27.84 0.26
CA ALA A 802 -10.88 -27.21 1.15
C ALA A 802 -10.99 -27.87 2.53
N GLN A 803 -10.25 -28.96 2.76
CA GLN A 803 -10.05 -29.50 4.09
C GLN A 803 -8.97 -28.69 4.81
N LEU A 804 -9.07 -28.62 6.15
CA LEU A 804 -8.05 -27.92 6.95
C LEU A 804 -6.74 -28.71 7.01
N VAL A 805 -6.85 -30.04 6.97
CA VAL A 805 -5.72 -30.98 6.98
C VAL A 805 -6.00 -32.02 5.91
N HIS A 806 -5.09 -32.17 4.97
CA HIS A 806 -5.17 -33.09 3.84
C HIS A 806 -3.78 -33.43 3.34
N HIS A 807 -3.70 -34.44 2.48
CA HIS A 807 -2.46 -34.87 1.85
C HIS A 807 -2.56 -34.74 0.33
N HIS A 808 -1.41 -34.55 -0.31
CA HIS A 808 -1.24 -34.61 -1.75
C HIS A 808 -0.46 -35.88 -2.10
N GLU A 809 -1.04 -36.75 -2.91
CA GLU A 809 -0.39 -37.99 -3.36
C GLU A 809 0.63 -37.68 -4.46
N LEU A 810 1.84 -38.25 -4.34
CA LEU A 810 3.00 -38.05 -5.23
C LEU A 810 3.20 -39.16 -6.26
#